data_AF-A0A8S3RS80-F1
#
_entry.id   AF-A0A8S3RS80-F1
#
_cell.length_a   1.000
_cell.length_b   1.000
_cell.length_c   1.000
_cell.angle_alpha   90.00
_cell.angle_beta   90.00
_cell.angle_gamma   90.00
#
_symmetry.space_group_name_H-M   'P 1'
#
loop_
_entity.id
_entity.type
_entity.pdbx_description
1 polymer ?
#
loop_
_entity_poly.entity_id
_entity_poly.type
_entity_poly.pdbx_seq_one_letter_code
_entity_poly.pdbx_strand_id
1 'polypeptide(L)'
;MSQLDFHFFLSEETEKKFEDDEKTRTSSSRSIPQDSCSSMLYFLKRIGLERFYPNKLMLMDAMSIRAITTSFKLKDVALKFVENIVMINCTCRDQMLHEFLENIKSENCEEGQNKNMSDEFCFDNILNDTCNEDEIEINPLDLLLALFKCSSPMLKQIIANKLFMCKLAIPFILPNFGNEPLEMCLWPLRSIILEKKLQKSTFQDMSVECPCDIVSFVRIGCPSVSKSKLLNEILTDQYHNTYLNKDCPLGTAKRILSDGMVEAAWYIPSNKSTILRNTTMFLNLRGNAILYTEQLCGMSQLSDVLVVMVLLSDLEDKTFNGVLVNMFKNEKGVVVAIDAFQIDKMVVKQKLQTFTKSMESYQRMVNVCILSVGGQMISTSNIKTEMRKAIAGMMKQNIGESVYDRLPRCSIGTDEETALYKTAKLKALKVFKQIPNICLNVKATVVPLQGVTWESWSKKLKSVNKSSQYKSLPEQGTIRNEMNEERKKQLQICKNMGPFMKKLLDILSNIIQSDEDCTVFVLWLKQFLDQRSRSVLPGYLSQYQTHWQALKTNRDNKTEGAVIKKCKEDLEKTEYKLAEASFGFEHLCREMGQIYESIYQCRSPDTINLKPLANMLPLITAKLLVMGQPFEIMDGDIANVPLCWVKAVLQQLRTMLGEKKLLALSVLGIQSSGKSTLLNTMFGLQFAVSAGRCTRGVFIQLVPIDTANTKFDYVLVIDTEGLRAPELASQKHTHDNEIATFVIGLGDITIVNIKGENTAEMKDVLQIAVHAFLRLKLTNEKLNLKQTCVFVHQNVPASDANDKMMQGRQKFVEVLDEMTREAAEQEKIADIQSFNQVIDFDSEKNVWYFSDLWHGDPPMAPANPGYSESVSKMKEAIIFG
;
A
#
# COMPACT_ATOMS: atom_id res chain seq x y z
N MET A 1 3.03 -32.79 34.12
CA MET A 1 4.15 -33.59 34.66
C MET A 1 4.47 -34.63 33.60
N SER A 2 5.56 -34.58 32.86
CA SER A 2 6.95 -34.35 33.25
C SER A 2 7.68 -33.40 32.30
N GLN A 3 8.46 -32.47 32.89
CA GLN A 3 9.59 -31.79 32.28
C GLN A 3 10.68 -32.83 31.97
N LEU A 4 11.42 -32.66 30.88
CA LEU A 4 12.72 -33.31 30.67
C LEU A 4 13.70 -32.27 30.15
N ASP A 5 14.71 -32.06 30.98
CA ASP A 5 15.77 -31.06 30.89
C ASP A 5 16.68 -31.24 29.67
N PHE A 6 17.05 -30.12 29.04
CA PHE A 6 18.14 -30.04 28.07
C PHE A 6 19.42 -29.62 28.80
N HIS A 7 20.33 -30.56 29.00
CA HIS A 7 21.74 -30.28 29.30
C HIS A 7 22.58 -31.21 28.41
N PHE A 8 23.32 -30.64 27.45
CA PHE A 8 24.40 -31.36 26.75
C PHE A 8 25.74 -30.82 27.24
N PHE A 9 26.57 -31.73 27.76
CA PHE A 9 27.96 -31.49 28.17
C PHE A 9 28.83 -31.24 26.92
N LEU A 10 29.53 -30.10 26.89
CA LEU A 10 30.77 -29.94 26.11
C LEU A 10 31.93 -30.34 27.03
N SER A 11 32.81 -31.22 26.57
CA SER A 11 34.01 -31.66 27.31
C SER A 11 35.09 -30.58 27.29
N GLU A 12 35.74 -30.31 28.43
CA GLU A 12 36.83 -29.32 28.62
C GLU A 12 38.01 -29.46 27.62
N GLU A 13 38.19 -30.61 26.95
CA GLU A 13 39.23 -30.80 25.93
C GLU A 13 38.93 -30.09 24.59
N THR A 14 37.68 -29.69 24.32
CA THR A 14 37.33 -28.89 23.13
C THR A 14 37.63 -27.39 23.31
N GLU A 15 37.65 -26.86 24.53
CA GLU A 15 37.97 -25.44 24.78
C GLU A 15 39.47 -25.16 24.56
N LYS A 16 40.36 -26.07 24.94
CA LYS A 16 41.82 -25.89 24.78
C LYS A 16 42.33 -25.95 23.34
N LYS A 17 41.62 -26.61 22.43
CA LYS A 17 42.00 -26.63 21.00
C LYS A 17 41.49 -25.41 20.22
N PHE A 18 40.52 -24.67 20.77
CA PHE A 18 40.06 -23.39 20.19
C PHE A 18 41.00 -22.23 20.54
N GLU A 19 41.65 -22.24 21.72
CA GLU A 19 42.56 -21.15 22.13
C GLU A 19 43.89 -21.09 21.36
N ASP A 20 44.41 -22.21 20.84
CA ASP A 20 45.73 -22.24 20.21
C ASP A 20 45.70 -21.92 18.69
N ASP A 21 44.59 -22.15 17.99
CA ASP A 21 44.43 -21.75 16.58
C ASP A 21 43.89 -20.31 16.42
N GLU A 22 43.34 -19.69 17.49
CA GLU A 22 42.87 -18.28 17.50
C GLU A 22 44.01 -17.25 17.54
N LYS A 23 45.24 -17.65 17.91
CA LYS A 23 46.39 -16.72 18.03
C LYS A 23 47.04 -16.34 16.71
N THR A 24 46.69 -17.00 15.61
CA THR A 24 47.21 -16.65 14.28
C THR A 24 46.09 -16.44 13.28
N ARG A 25 45.62 -15.18 13.24
CA ARG A 25 44.71 -14.56 12.24
C ARG A 25 43.22 -14.60 12.61
N THR A 26 42.76 -13.63 13.41
CA THR A 26 41.72 -12.64 13.05
C THR A 26 41.22 -11.91 14.29
N SER A 27 41.44 -10.60 14.33
CA SER A 27 40.77 -9.68 15.24
C SER A 27 39.32 -9.46 14.79
N SER A 28 38.37 -10.26 15.28
CA SER A 28 36.98 -9.85 15.58
C SER A 28 36.07 -11.06 15.87
N SER A 29 36.00 -11.50 17.13
CA SER A 29 34.91 -12.34 17.63
C SER A 29 34.19 -11.57 18.74
N ARG A 30 33.01 -11.01 18.42
CA ARG A 30 32.11 -10.40 19.41
C ARG A 30 31.11 -11.46 19.87
N SER A 31 31.00 -11.63 21.19
CA SER A 31 29.86 -12.24 21.87
C SER A 31 28.55 -11.58 21.45
N ILE A 32 27.43 -12.33 21.49
CA ILE A 32 26.07 -11.80 21.35
C ILE A 32 25.92 -10.62 22.33
N PRO A 33 25.52 -9.40 21.89
CA PRO A 33 25.58 -8.25 22.78
C PRO A 33 24.48 -8.36 23.84
N GLN A 34 24.88 -8.34 25.11
CA GLN A 34 24.01 -7.94 26.23
C GLN A 34 23.59 -6.44 26.16
N ASP A 35 23.94 -5.74 25.07
CA ASP A 35 23.80 -4.30 24.81
C ASP A 35 22.86 -3.97 23.61
N SER A 36 21.97 -4.88 23.20
CA SER A 36 21.11 -4.68 22.01
C SER A 36 20.08 -3.56 22.18
N CYS A 37 19.56 -3.38 23.40
CA CYS A 37 18.56 -2.34 23.71
C CYS A 37 19.20 -0.94 23.76
N SER A 38 20.39 -0.80 24.33
CA SER A 38 21.17 0.45 24.34
C SER A 38 21.57 0.86 22.92
N SER A 39 22.00 -0.11 22.10
CA SER A 39 22.31 0.09 20.68
C SER A 39 21.11 0.57 19.87
N MET A 40 19.93 0.02 20.12
CA MET A 40 18.68 0.46 19.48
C MET A 40 18.33 1.90 19.87
N LEU A 41 18.29 2.23 21.17
CA LEU A 41 17.95 3.58 21.63
C LEU A 41 18.93 4.62 21.09
N TYR A 42 20.22 4.31 21.10
CA TYR A 42 21.26 5.14 20.50
C TYR A 42 21.00 5.38 19.00
N PHE A 43 20.72 4.32 18.25
CA PHE A 43 20.39 4.42 16.82
C PHE A 43 19.15 5.28 16.58
N LEU A 44 18.06 5.05 17.32
CA LEU A 44 16.81 5.81 17.23
C LEU A 44 17.01 7.30 17.52
N LYS A 45 17.82 7.65 18.52
CA LYS A 45 18.15 9.04 18.84
C LYS A 45 18.91 9.72 17.70
N ARG A 46 19.85 9.00 17.07
CA ARG A 46 20.66 9.49 15.94
C ARG A 46 19.81 9.82 14.71
N ILE A 47 18.83 8.96 14.39
CA ILE A 47 17.93 9.14 13.24
C ILE A 47 16.62 9.89 13.56
N GLY A 48 16.50 10.48 14.76
CA GLY A 48 15.34 11.30 15.14
C GLY A 48 14.04 10.52 15.46
N LEU A 49 14.10 9.20 15.66
CA LEU A 49 12.93 8.36 15.89
C LEU A 49 12.62 8.05 17.36
N GLU A 50 13.50 8.40 18.31
CA GLU A 50 13.37 8.05 19.73
C GLU A 50 11.98 8.38 20.32
N ARG A 51 11.44 9.58 20.04
CA ARG A 51 10.13 10.01 20.55
C ARG A 51 8.95 9.16 20.04
N PHE A 52 9.15 8.51 18.90
CA PHE A 52 8.13 7.68 18.26
C PHE A 52 8.18 6.22 18.71
N TYR A 53 9.18 5.83 19.49
CA TYR A 53 9.29 4.48 20.00
C TYR A 53 8.47 4.28 21.28
N PRO A 54 7.80 3.12 21.44
CA PRO A 54 7.37 2.20 20.39
C PRO A 54 6.05 2.65 19.74
N ASN A 55 5.86 2.37 18.44
CA ASN A 55 4.59 2.48 17.70
C ASN A 55 3.85 3.85 17.68
N LYS A 56 4.52 4.97 17.97
CA LYS A 56 3.88 6.31 18.04
C LYS A 56 4.02 7.15 16.77
N LEU A 57 4.77 6.71 15.75
CA LEU A 57 4.84 7.40 14.46
C LEU A 57 3.52 7.16 13.72
N MET A 58 2.66 8.18 13.66
CA MET A 58 1.36 8.08 13.02
C MET A 58 1.45 8.33 11.52
N LEU A 59 0.37 7.97 10.82
CA LEU A 59 0.27 8.22 9.38
C LEU A 59 0.46 9.70 9.04
N MET A 60 -0.19 10.59 9.78
CA MET A 60 -0.13 12.03 9.52
C MET A 60 1.28 12.61 9.71
N ASP A 61 2.06 12.09 10.66
CA ASP A 61 3.47 12.49 10.85
C ASP A 61 4.32 12.11 9.63
N ALA A 62 4.10 10.90 9.12
CA ALA A 62 4.79 10.36 7.96
C ALA A 62 4.40 11.02 6.64
N MET A 63 3.11 11.37 6.45
CA MET A 63 2.58 11.97 5.22
C MET A 63 2.63 13.49 5.19
N SER A 64 3.08 14.13 6.28
CA SER A 64 3.23 15.58 6.35
C SER A 64 4.10 16.09 5.21
N ILE A 65 3.56 17.03 4.44
CA ILE A 65 4.27 17.67 3.34
C ILE A 65 5.30 18.63 3.93
N ARG A 66 6.56 18.40 3.61
CA ARG A 66 7.69 19.23 4.05
C ARG A 66 8.33 19.86 2.82
N ALA A 67 8.61 21.16 2.88
CA ALA A 67 9.43 21.79 1.86
C ALA A 67 10.81 21.14 1.85
N ILE A 68 11.42 21.07 0.67
CA ILE A 68 12.83 20.73 0.52
C ILE A 68 13.60 21.90 1.13
N THR A 69 13.99 21.77 2.39
CA THR A 69 14.91 22.72 3.02
C THR A 69 16.31 22.44 2.49
N THR A 70 17.08 23.49 2.18
CA THR A 70 18.47 23.41 1.70
C THR A 70 19.47 22.94 2.77
N SER A 71 19.02 22.54 3.96
CA SER A 71 19.86 21.99 5.02
C SER A 71 19.19 20.75 5.61
N PHE A 72 19.55 19.57 5.12
CA PHE A 72 18.99 18.32 5.66
C PHE A 72 19.82 17.84 6.85
N LYS A 73 19.16 17.42 7.94
CA LYS A 73 19.87 16.83 9.07
C LYS A 73 19.72 15.31 9.03
N LEU A 74 20.68 14.60 9.62
CA LEU A 74 20.60 13.14 9.76
C LEU A 74 19.32 12.68 10.46
N LYS A 75 18.77 13.51 11.35
CA LYS A 75 17.50 13.25 12.05
C LYS A 75 16.27 13.22 11.14
N ASP A 76 16.37 13.74 9.92
CA ASP A 76 15.27 13.77 8.95
C ASP A 76 15.24 12.53 8.05
N VAL A 77 16.31 11.73 8.06
CA VAL A 77 16.52 10.58 7.16
C VAL A 77 15.37 9.59 7.20
N ALA A 78 14.84 9.29 8.39
CA ALA A 78 13.79 8.31 8.58
C ALA A 78 12.46 8.76 7.97
N LEU A 79 12.10 10.03 8.18
CA LEU A 79 10.87 10.59 7.61
C LEU A 79 10.98 10.71 6.09
N LYS A 80 12.15 11.11 5.56
CA LYS A 80 12.36 11.18 4.11
C LYS A 80 12.31 9.81 3.45
N PHE A 81 12.88 8.80 4.10
CA PHE A 81 12.80 7.43 3.65
C PHE A 81 11.34 6.93 3.57
N VAL A 82 10.53 7.20 4.59
CA VAL A 82 9.09 6.86 4.56
C VAL A 82 8.35 7.62 3.46
N GLU A 83 8.60 8.93 3.30
CA GLU A 83 7.98 9.74 2.23
C GLU A 83 8.24 9.11 0.85
N ASN A 84 9.49 8.74 0.56
CA ASN A 84 9.87 8.15 -0.72
C ASN A 84 9.27 6.73 -0.92
N ILE A 85 9.23 5.89 0.11
CA ILE A 85 8.56 4.58 0.06
C ILE A 85 7.08 4.75 -0.29
N VAL A 86 6.43 5.69 0.37
CA VAL A 86 5.01 5.96 0.22
C VAL A 86 4.67 6.42 -1.19
N MET A 87 5.56 7.20 -1.81
CA MET A 87 5.49 7.59 -3.22
C MET A 87 5.84 6.46 -4.19
N ILE A 88 6.00 5.21 -3.70
CA ILE A 88 6.30 4.02 -4.49
C ILE A 88 7.61 4.16 -5.28
N ASN A 89 8.55 4.94 -4.75
CA ASN A 89 9.86 5.07 -5.37
C ASN A 89 10.77 3.93 -4.90
N CYS A 90 11.00 2.92 -5.74
CA CYS A 90 11.76 1.74 -5.36
C CYS A 90 13.26 2.02 -5.11
N THR A 91 13.80 3.16 -5.53
CA THR A 91 15.20 3.58 -5.28
C THR A 91 15.40 4.23 -3.90
N CYS A 92 14.32 4.43 -3.14
CA CYS A 92 14.34 5.02 -1.80
C CYS A 92 15.23 4.24 -0.81
N ARG A 93 15.31 2.92 -0.98
CA ARG A 93 15.97 2.03 -0.01
C ARG A 93 17.48 2.23 -0.01
N ASP A 94 18.07 2.34 -1.18
CA ASP A 94 19.53 2.34 -1.38
C ASP A 94 19.99 3.63 -2.03
N GLN A 95 19.69 3.86 -3.30
CA GLN A 95 20.25 4.98 -4.06
C GLN A 95 19.89 6.35 -3.46
N MET A 96 18.61 6.65 -3.24
CA MET A 96 18.22 7.97 -2.70
C MET A 96 18.70 8.16 -1.26
N LEU A 97 18.77 7.08 -0.48
CA LEU A 97 19.31 7.14 0.87
C LEU A 97 20.81 7.46 0.84
N HIS A 98 21.55 6.84 -0.09
CA HIS A 98 22.96 7.13 -0.30
C HIS A 98 23.17 8.59 -0.73
N GLU A 99 22.43 9.07 -1.74
CA GLU A 99 22.47 10.47 -2.20
C GLU A 99 22.15 11.45 -1.05
N PHE A 100 21.13 11.16 -0.24
CA PHE A 100 20.79 11.97 0.93
C PHE A 100 21.93 12.05 1.95
N LEU A 101 22.57 10.93 2.26
CA LEU A 101 23.68 10.89 3.21
C LEU A 101 24.94 11.58 2.67
N GLU A 102 25.22 11.46 1.38
CA GLU A 102 26.34 12.16 0.73
C GLU A 102 26.12 13.68 0.71
N ASN A 103 24.89 14.15 0.47
CA ASN A 103 24.58 15.58 0.54
C ASN A 103 24.86 16.15 1.93
N ILE A 104 24.47 15.46 3.00
CA ILE A 104 24.76 15.86 4.39
C ILE A 104 26.27 15.94 4.64
N LYS A 105 27.05 14.96 4.15
CA LYS A 105 28.52 14.98 4.29
C LYS A 105 29.12 16.18 3.57
N SER A 106 28.65 16.49 2.36
CA SER A 106 29.15 17.62 1.58
C SER A 106 28.88 18.98 2.24
N GLU A 107 27.67 19.18 2.81
CA GLU A 107 27.31 20.41 3.54
C GLU A 107 28.20 20.63 4.78
N ASN A 108 28.48 19.57 5.55
CA ASN A 108 29.35 19.65 6.73
C ASN A 108 30.82 19.97 6.39
N CYS A 109 31.29 19.58 5.20
CA CYS A 109 32.65 19.86 4.75
C CYS A 109 32.84 21.33 4.33
N GLU A 110 31.81 21.98 3.80
CA GLU A 110 31.87 23.40 3.40
C GLU A 110 31.90 24.36 4.60
N GLU A 111 31.23 24.03 5.72
CA GLU A 111 31.31 24.81 6.96
C GLU A 111 32.68 24.70 7.66
N GLY A 112 33.44 23.63 7.39
CA GLY A 112 34.75 23.36 8.00
C GLY A 112 35.94 24.12 7.40
N GLN A 113 35.82 24.68 6.18
CA GLN A 113 36.94 25.31 5.47
C GLN A 113 37.23 26.77 5.86
N ASN A 114 36.46 27.37 6.79
CA ASN A 114 36.68 28.73 7.29
C ASN A 114 37.38 28.81 8.66
N LYS A 115 38.26 27.85 8.99
CA LYS A 115 39.18 27.99 10.13
C LYS A 115 40.64 27.93 9.65
N ASN A 116 41.27 29.08 9.81
CA ASN A 116 42.64 29.39 9.43
C ASN A 116 43.66 28.32 9.84
N MET A 117 44.53 28.04 8.88
CA MET A 117 45.87 27.46 9.02
C MET A 117 46.63 27.99 10.25
N SER A 118 47.03 27.07 11.13
CA SER A 118 48.33 27.11 11.82
C SER A 118 48.72 25.70 12.24
N ASP A 119 49.87 25.26 11.74
CA ASP A 119 50.53 23.98 11.99
C ASP A 119 50.75 23.68 13.48
N GLU A 120 50.43 22.46 13.90
CA GLU A 120 51.32 21.68 14.79
C GLU A 120 50.98 20.18 14.69
N PHE A 121 51.89 19.41 14.08
CA PHE A 121 51.84 17.95 14.03
C PHE A 121 51.97 17.37 15.45
N CYS A 122 50.88 16.82 16.00
CA CYS A 122 50.93 16.05 17.25
C CYS A 122 50.59 14.58 16.99
N PHE A 123 51.57 13.70 17.23
CA PHE A 123 51.52 12.24 17.02
C PHE A 123 50.76 11.47 18.13
N ASP A 124 49.97 12.16 18.97
CA ASP A 124 49.30 11.56 20.14
C ASP A 124 47.82 11.17 19.92
N ASN A 125 47.29 11.29 18.69
CA ASN A 125 45.89 10.92 18.38
C ASN A 125 45.66 9.41 18.14
N ILE A 126 46.62 8.53 18.43
CA ILE A 126 46.47 7.08 18.16
C ILE A 126 45.86 6.31 19.35
N LEU A 127 45.64 6.95 20.51
CA LEU A 127 45.17 6.25 21.73
C LEU A 127 43.91 6.83 22.39
N ASN A 128 43.25 7.82 21.76
CA ASN A 128 41.91 8.25 22.17
C ASN A 128 40.91 7.72 21.15
N ASP A 129 40.34 6.55 21.45
CA ASP A 129 39.23 5.91 20.76
C ASP A 129 37.91 6.68 21.04
N THR A 130 37.91 8.00 20.84
CA THR A 130 36.68 8.74 20.56
C THR A 130 36.39 8.51 19.10
N CYS A 131 35.68 7.42 18.79
CA CYS A 131 35.03 7.23 17.51
C CYS A 131 34.39 8.56 17.11
N ASN A 132 34.86 9.20 16.03
CA ASN A 132 34.17 10.34 15.44
C ASN A 132 32.69 9.94 15.28
N GLU A 133 31.78 10.61 15.98
CA GLU A 133 30.33 10.30 15.98
C GLU A 133 29.72 10.39 14.56
N ASP A 134 30.48 10.95 13.60
CA ASP A 134 30.12 11.26 12.23
C ASP A 134 30.40 10.14 11.18
N GLU A 135 31.13 9.06 11.51
CA GLU A 135 31.60 8.09 10.49
C GLU A 135 30.79 6.78 10.35
N ILE A 136 29.70 6.58 11.10
CA ILE A 136 28.90 5.35 10.95
C ILE A 136 27.86 5.53 9.84
N GLU A 137 28.10 4.96 8.66
CA GLU A 137 27.11 4.84 7.58
C GLU A 137 25.81 4.19 8.07
N ILE A 138 24.65 4.72 7.68
CA ILE A 138 23.34 4.15 8.04
C ILE A 138 23.02 2.99 7.09
N ASN A 139 22.92 1.77 7.64
CA ASN A 139 22.44 0.65 6.84
C ASN A 139 20.93 0.76 6.57
N PRO A 140 20.46 0.59 5.32
CA PRO A 140 19.04 0.68 4.97
C PRO A 140 18.12 -0.27 5.76
N LEU A 141 18.62 -1.45 6.11
CA LEU A 141 17.83 -2.46 6.83
C LEU A 141 17.64 -2.09 8.30
N ASP A 142 18.64 -1.46 8.92
CA ASP A 142 18.53 -0.96 10.29
C ASP A 142 17.53 0.20 10.34
N LEU A 143 17.57 1.09 9.34
CA LEU A 143 16.60 2.19 9.19
C LEU A 143 15.18 1.65 9.03
N LEU A 144 14.98 0.66 8.14
CA LEU A 144 13.68 0.05 7.93
C LEU A 144 13.14 -0.66 9.18
N LEU A 145 14.01 -1.38 9.90
CA LEU A 145 13.66 -2.06 11.14
C LEU A 145 13.26 -1.07 12.25
N ALA A 146 14.03 0.01 12.41
CA ALA A 146 13.72 1.09 13.34
C ALA A 146 12.37 1.75 13.02
N LEU A 147 12.10 2.01 11.74
CA LEU A 147 10.83 2.54 11.27
C LEU A 147 9.66 1.60 11.59
N PHE A 148 9.80 0.30 11.34
CA PHE A 148 8.77 -0.68 11.70
C PHE A 148 8.48 -0.66 13.20
N LYS A 149 9.51 -0.62 14.07
CA LYS A 149 9.32 -0.58 15.52
C LYS A 149 8.72 0.75 16.04
N CYS A 150 8.88 1.85 15.30
CA CYS A 150 8.31 3.16 15.67
C CYS A 150 6.93 3.42 15.06
N SER A 151 6.55 2.72 13.99
CA SER A 151 5.32 2.97 13.22
C SER A 151 4.07 2.47 13.91
N SER A 152 2.99 3.25 13.83
CA SER A 152 1.67 2.82 14.27
C SER A 152 1.16 1.62 13.46
N PRO A 153 0.16 0.87 13.96
CA PRO A 153 -0.40 -0.28 13.25
C PRO A 153 -0.84 0.00 11.81
N MET A 154 -1.43 1.17 11.55
CA MET A 154 -1.85 1.57 10.20
C MET A 154 -0.66 1.90 9.31
N LEU A 155 0.33 2.64 9.83
CA LEU A 155 1.51 3.02 9.06
C LEU A 155 2.34 1.78 8.67
N LYS A 156 2.45 0.77 9.56
CA LYS A 156 3.09 -0.51 9.23
C LYS A 156 2.46 -1.21 8.03
N GLN A 157 1.12 -1.26 7.97
CA GLN A 157 0.40 -1.82 6.82
C GLN A 157 0.69 -1.04 5.54
N ILE A 158 0.72 0.29 5.62
CA ILE A 158 1.01 1.14 4.46
C ILE A 158 2.44 0.92 3.96
N ILE A 159 3.43 0.94 4.85
CA ILE A 159 4.84 0.68 4.49
C ILE A 159 4.97 -0.70 3.85
N ALA A 160 4.39 -1.75 4.45
CA ALA A 160 4.43 -3.11 3.90
C ALA A 160 3.80 -3.19 2.49
N ASN A 161 2.62 -2.59 2.30
CA ASN A 161 1.95 -2.55 0.99
C ASN A 161 2.82 -1.83 -0.05
N LYS A 162 3.43 -0.70 0.31
CA LYS A 162 4.28 0.09 -0.60
C LYS A 162 5.59 -0.60 -0.94
N LEU A 163 6.23 -1.28 0.01
CA LEU A 163 7.38 -2.16 -0.26
C LEU A 163 7.01 -3.29 -1.22
N PHE A 164 5.84 -3.91 -1.02
CA PHE A 164 5.32 -4.94 -1.93
C PHE A 164 5.10 -4.42 -3.36
N MET A 165 4.53 -3.21 -3.51
CA MET A 165 4.38 -2.55 -4.81
C MET A 165 5.74 -2.26 -5.46
N CYS A 166 6.72 -1.81 -4.68
CA CYS A 166 8.10 -1.59 -5.14
C CYS A 166 8.89 -2.88 -5.42
N LYS A 167 8.30 -4.07 -5.16
CA LYS A 167 8.97 -5.38 -5.20
C LYS A 167 10.23 -5.42 -4.32
N LEU A 168 10.19 -4.74 -3.19
CA LEU A 168 11.22 -4.74 -2.15
C LEU A 168 10.83 -5.74 -1.05
N ALA A 169 11.84 -6.33 -0.42
CA ALA A 169 11.62 -7.27 0.68
C ALA A 169 11.03 -6.57 1.91
N ILE A 170 10.15 -7.27 2.63
CA ILE A 170 9.39 -6.76 3.77
C ILE A 170 9.87 -7.45 5.05
N PRO A 171 10.09 -6.74 6.16
CA PRO A 171 10.37 -7.37 7.45
C PRO A 171 9.25 -8.35 7.84
N PHE A 172 9.62 -9.60 8.11
CA PHE A 172 8.70 -10.69 8.44
C PHE A 172 8.90 -11.21 9.86
N ILE A 173 10.15 -11.43 10.28
CA ILE A 173 10.51 -11.71 11.68
C ILE A 173 11.55 -10.67 12.09
N LEU A 174 11.25 -9.90 13.12
CA LEU A 174 12.16 -8.87 13.64
C LEU A 174 13.10 -9.50 14.66
N PRO A 175 14.38 -9.09 14.72
CA PRO A 175 15.27 -9.56 15.77
C PRO A 175 14.82 -9.05 17.14
N ASN A 176 15.13 -9.81 18.20
CA ASN A 176 14.78 -9.45 19.57
C ASN A 176 15.66 -8.29 20.06
N PHE A 177 15.02 -7.33 20.72
CA PHE A 177 15.71 -6.25 21.42
C PHE A 177 15.45 -6.43 22.92
N GLY A 178 16.52 -6.67 23.68
CA GLY A 178 16.38 -7.08 25.09
C GLY A 178 15.72 -8.45 25.23
N ASN A 179 14.77 -8.56 26.17
CA ASN A 179 14.15 -9.84 26.59
C ASN A 179 12.77 -10.09 25.94
N GLU A 180 12.40 -9.35 24.89
CA GLU A 180 11.15 -9.58 24.16
C GLU A 180 11.20 -10.93 23.42
N PRO A 181 10.09 -11.71 23.40
CA PRO A 181 10.01 -12.91 22.58
C PRO A 181 10.04 -12.56 21.09
N LEU A 182 10.47 -13.53 20.29
CA LEU A 182 10.49 -13.38 18.84
C LEU A 182 9.05 -13.39 18.28
N GLU A 183 8.75 -12.42 17.41
CA GLU A 183 7.42 -12.26 16.82
C GLU A 183 7.49 -12.17 15.29
N MET A 184 6.57 -12.87 14.63
CA MET A 184 6.25 -12.68 13.22
C MET A 184 5.32 -11.49 13.03
N CYS A 185 5.69 -10.60 12.11
CA CYS A 185 4.90 -9.45 11.70
C CYS A 185 3.82 -9.86 10.67
N LEU A 186 2.70 -10.41 11.14
CA LEU A 186 1.57 -10.77 10.26
C LEU A 186 0.66 -9.58 9.99
N TRP A 187 0.47 -8.71 11.00
CA TRP A 187 -0.41 -7.56 10.87
C TRP A 187 -0.09 -6.65 9.68
N PRO A 188 1.18 -6.29 9.38
CA PRO A 188 1.52 -5.47 8.22
C PRO A 188 1.17 -6.15 6.90
N LEU A 189 1.35 -7.47 6.82
CA LEU A 189 1.17 -8.26 5.61
C LEU A 189 -0.30 -8.44 5.20
N ARG A 190 -1.26 -8.25 6.12
CA ARG A 190 -2.70 -8.31 5.81
C ARG A 190 -3.17 -7.27 4.79
N SER A 191 -2.44 -6.18 4.65
CA SER A 191 -2.72 -5.13 3.66
C SER A 191 -2.35 -5.54 2.22
N ILE A 192 -1.57 -6.61 2.05
CA ILE A 192 -1.09 -7.08 0.76
C ILE A 192 -2.10 -8.09 0.21
N ILE A 193 -2.62 -7.81 -0.98
CA ILE A 193 -3.54 -8.68 -1.70
C ILE A 193 -2.79 -9.35 -2.85
N LEU A 194 -2.77 -10.67 -2.86
CA LEU A 194 -2.17 -11.47 -3.92
C LEU A 194 -3.25 -11.87 -4.92
N GLU A 195 -2.99 -11.61 -6.20
CA GLU A 195 -3.87 -12.02 -7.29
C GLU A 195 -3.38 -13.33 -7.89
N LYS A 196 -4.28 -14.31 -7.99
CA LYS A 196 -4.00 -15.62 -8.58
C LYS A 196 -4.96 -15.88 -9.74
N LYS A 197 -4.42 -16.19 -10.90
CA LYS A 197 -5.20 -16.67 -12.04
C LYS A 197 -5.30 -18.18 -11.97
N LEU A 198 -6.51 -18.71 -11.79
CA LEU A 198 -6.81 -20.13 -11.98
C LEU A 198 -7.72 -20.27 -13.20
N GLN A 199 -7.22 -20.90 -14.26
CA GLN A 199 -7.96 -21.13 -15.51
C GLN A 199 -8.57 -19.84 -16.09
N LYS A 200 -9.89 -19.64 -15.95
CA LYS A 200 -10.67 -18.48 -16.44
C LYS A 200 -11.09 -17.52 -15.33
N SER A 201 -10.82 -17.82 -14.05
CA SER A 201 -11.17 -16.96 -12.93
C SER A 201 -9.93 -16.40 -12.24
N THR A 202 -10.07 -15.17 -11.78
CA THR A 202 -9.04 -14.49 -10.99
C THR A 202 -9.53 -14.46 -9.55
N PHE A 203 -8.70 -14.95 -8.64
CA PHE A 203 -8.95 -14.94 -7.20
C PHE A 203 -7.98 -13.98 -6.53
N GLN A 204 -8.45 -13.32 -5.49
CA GLN A 204 -7.64 -12.39 -4.70
C GLN A 204 -7.78 -12.76 -3.24
N ASP A 205 -6.64 -12.87 -2.55
CA ASP A 205 -6.62 -13.14 -1.12
C ASP A 205 -5.52 -12.36 -0.41
N MET A 206 -5.64 -12.20 0.90
CA MET A 206 -4.59 -11.57 1.72
C MET A 206 -3.34 -12.44 1.71
N SER A 207 -2.16 -11.82 1.68
CA SER A 207 -0.89 -12.56 1.56
C SER A 207 -0.68 -13.63 2.64
N VAL A 208 -1.16 -13.39 3.86
CA VAL A 208 -1.07 -14.31 5.00
C VAL A 208 -2.03 -15.50 4.92
N GLU A 209 -3.17 -15.34 4.24
CA GLU A 209 -4.22 -16.36 4.06
C GLU A 209 -4.13 -17.03 2.67
N CYS A 210 -3.36 -16.45 1.75
CA CYS A 210 -3.17 -16.98 0.41
C CYS A 210 -2.31 -18.26 0.46
N PRO A 211 -2.81 -19.40 -0.06
CA PRO A 211 -2.01 -20.60 -0.22
C PRO A 211 -0.79 -20.36 -1.13
N CYS A 212 0.41 -20.56 -0.59
CA CYS A 212 1.67 -20.35 -1.30
C CYS A 212 2.74 -21.35 -0.87
N ASP A 213 3.72 -21.57 -1.73
CA ASP A 213 4.92 -22.34 -1.37
C ASP A 213 5.91 -21.42 -0.63
N ILE A 214 6.61 -21.92 0.39
CA ILE A 214 7.58 -21.12 1.16
C ILE A 214 8.99 -21.66 0.95
N VAL A 215 9.89 -20.82 0.44
CA VAL A 215 11.30 -21.15 0.22
C VAL A 215 12.17 -20.25 1.08
N SER A 216 12.89 -20.82 2.04
CA SER A 216 13.77 -20.06 2.92
C SER A 216 15.22 -20.13 2.48
N PHE A 217 15.95 -19.03 2.65
CA PHE A 217 17.36 -18.91 2.32
C PHE A 217 18.18 -18.54 3.56
N VAL A 218 19.15 -19.39 3.89
CA VAL A 218 20.08 -19.19 5.02
C VAL A 218 21.52 -19.37 4.56
N ARG A 219 22.48 -18.79 5.30
CA ARG A 219 23.91 -19.04 5.08
C ARG A 219 24.56 -19.50 6.37
N ILE A 220 25.57 -20.34 6.22
CA ILE A 220 26.50 -20.74 7.27
C ILE A 220 27.89 -20.24 6.89
N GLY A 221 28.59 -19.67 7.87
CA GLY A 221 29.90 -19.05 7.65
C GLY A 221 29.80 -17.82 6.74
N CYS A 222 30.89 -17.50 6.05
CA CYS A 222 31.01 -16.34 5.17
C CYS A 222 31.32 -16.76 3.71
N PRO A 223 30.33 -17.32 2.97
CA PRO A 223 30.48 -17.57 1.55
C PRO A 223 30.90 -16.31 0.77
N SER A 224 31.75 -16.50 -0.24
CA SER A 224 32.20 -15.44 -1.16
C SER A 224 31.06 -14.91 -2.04
N VAL A 225 30.15 -15.81 -2.44
CA VAL A 225 28.96 -15.47 -3.20
C VAL A 225 27.89 -14.87 -2.28
N SER A 226 27.27 -13.76 -2.68
CA SER A 226 26.24 -13.14 -1.84
C SER A 226 24.92 -13.91 -1.92
N LYS A 227 24.43 -14.39 -0.77
CA LYS A 227 23.12 -15.05 -0.65
C LYS A 227 21.97 -14.20 -1.20
N SER A 228 21.89 -12.93 -0.79
CA SER A 228 20.81 -12.03 -1.22
C SER A 228 20.88 -11.70 -2.71
N LYS A 229 22.10 -11.60 -3.29
CA LYS A 229 22.27 -11.44 -4.74
C LYS A 229 21.73 -12.67 -5.50
N LEU A 230 22.14 -13.85 -5.06
CA LEU A 230 21.67 -15.11 -5.63
C LEU A 230 20.14 -15.26 -5.52
N LEU A 231 19.58 -14.87 -4.37
CA LEU A 231 18.15 -14.88 -4.16
C LEU A 231 17.40 -13.94 -5.12
N ASN A 232 17.90 -12.73 -5.36
CA ASN A 232 17.32 -11.80 -6.34
C ASN A 232 17.27 -12.43 -7.75
N GLU A 233 18.36 -13.08 -8.17
CA GLU A 233 18.44 -13.76 -9.47
C GLU A 233 17.42 -14.90 -9.60
N ILE A 234 17.16 -15.63 -8.52
CA ILE A 234 16.16 -16.71 -8.49
C ILE A 234 14.74 -16.13 -8.51
N LEU A 235 14.48 -15.06 -7.76
CA LEU A 235 13.15 -14.48 -7.59
C LEU A 235 12.59 -13.88 -8.88
N THR A 236 13.40 -13.17 -9.66
CA THR A 236 12.92 -12.45 -10.86
C THR A 236 13.88 -12.59 -12.04
N ASP A 237 13.34 -12.48 -13.25
CA ASP A 237 14.11 -12.40 -14.50
C ASP A 237 14.42 -10.96 -14.90
N GLN A 238 13.80 -9.99 -14.23
CA GLN A 238 14.09 -8.58 -14.41
C GLN A 238 15.26 -8.17 -13.52
N TYR A 239 16.07 -7.22 -13.96
CA TYR A 239 17.10 -6.63 -13.13
C TYR A 239 16.44 -5.74 -12.06
N HIS A 240 16.20 -6.33 -10.87
CA HIS A 240 15.62 -5.63 -9.73
C HIS A 240 16.12 -6.24 -8.43
N ASN A 241 16.70 -5.41 -7.55
CA ASN A 241 17.25 -5.85 -6.28
C ASN A 241 16.17 -5.91 -5.19
N THR A 242 15.35 -6.96 -5.17
CA THR A 242 14.31 -7.12 -4.13
C THR A 242 14.90 -7.17 -2.71
N TYR A 243 15.93 -7.97 -2.50
CA TYR A 243 16.71 -8.02 -1.27
C TYR A 243 17.98 -7.18 -1.41
N LEU A 244 18.28 -6.34 -0.42
CA LEU A 244 19.53 -5.57 -0.38
C LEU A 244 20.72 -6.54 -0.38
N ASN A 245 21.70 -6.33 -1.24
CA ASN A 245 22.91 -7.15 -1.33
C ASN A 245 24.17 -6.27 -1.37
N LYS A 246 25.35 -6.89 -1.33
CA LYS A 246 26.64 -6.19 -1.19
C LYS A 246 26.99 -5.28 -2.38
N ASP A 247 26.35 -5.47 -3.53
CA ASP A 247 26.60 -4.66 -4.73
C ASP A 247 25.65 -3.45 -4.81
N CYS A 248 24.69 -3.33 -3.90
CA CYS A 248 23.81 -2.16 -3.81
C CYS A 248 24.50 -1.00 -3.08
N PRO A 249 24.13 0.26 -3.35
CA PRO A 249 24.50 1.38 -2.50
C PRO A 249 24.17 1.11 -1.03
N LEU A 250 25.11 1.41 -0.12
CA LEU A 250 25.01 1.11 1.32
C LEU A 250 24.83 -0.39 1.66
N GLY A 251 25.02 -1.30 0.70
CA GLY A 251 24.87 -2.74 0.88
C GLY A 251 25.96 -3.36 1.76
N THR A 252 27.12 -2.73 1.82
CA THR A 252 28.26 -3.08 2.68
C THR A 252 28.28 -2.32 4.00
N ALA A 253 27.40 -1.34 4.19
CA ALA A 253 27.31 -0.58 5.43
C ALA A 253 27.07 -1.53 6.61
N LYS A 254 27.76 -1.29 7.73
CA LYS A 254 27.70 -2.16 8.91
C LYS A 254 26.28 -2.21 9.47
N ARG A 255 25.76 -3.41 9.68
CA ARG A 255 24.47 -3.62 10.37
C ARG A 255 24.67 -3.54 11.88
N ILE A 256 23.80 -2.78 12.54
CA ILE A 256 23.75 -2.60 13.99
C ILE A 256 22.56 -3.37 14.57
N LEU A 257 21.41 -3.37 13.88
CA LEU A 257 20.14 -3.89 14.40
C LEU A 257 19.60 -5.10 13.63
N SER A 258 19.84 -5.16 12.33
CA SER A 258 19.12 -6.03 11.40
C SER A 258 19.72 -7.42 11.18
N ASP A 259 20.85 -7.77 11.80
CA ASP A 259 21.29 -9.17 11.82
C ASP A 259 20.31 -10.02 12.67
N GLY A 260 19.92 -11.18 12.14
CA GLY A 260 18.83 -11.99 12.69
C GLY A 260 17.43 -11.61 12.19
N MET A 261 17.28 -10.53 11.41
CA MET A 261 16.01 -10.22 10.75
C MET A 261 15.71 -11.22 9.63
N VAL A 262 14.45 -11.62 9.48
CA VAL A 262 13.95 -12.38 8.32
C VAL A 262 13.09 -11.47 7.46
N GLU A 263 13.43 -11.37 6.18
CA GLU A 263 12.64 -10.61 5.20
C GLU A 263 11.85 -11.54 4.29
N ALA A 264 10.65 -11.13 3.87
CA ALA A 264 9.80 -11.84 2.94
C ALA A 264 9.64 -11.07 1.61
N ALA A 265 9.58 -11.81 0.50
CA ALA A 265 9.14 -11.31 -0.79
C ALA A 265 8.37 -12.41 -1.54
N TRP A 266 7.57 -12.02 -2.54
CA TRP A 266 6.72 -12.95 -3.28
C TRP A 266 7.12 -13.03 -4.74
N TYR A 267 7.18 -14.25 -5.25
CA TYR A 267 7.09 -14.53 -6.67
C TYR A 267 5.64 -14.88 -7.02
N ILE A 268 5.09 -14.15 -7.98
CA ILE A 268 3.73 -14.37 -8.47
C ILE A 268 3.84 -14.81 -9.93
N PRO A 269 3.40 -16.04 -10.26
CA PRO A 269 3.56 -16.58 -11.60
C PRO A 269 2.80 -15.74 -12.62
N SER A 270 3.46 -15.45 -13.75
CA SER A 270 2.84 -14.89 -14.95
C SER A 270 2.63 -15.99 -15.99
N ASN A 271 1.83 -15.74 -17.02
CA ASN A 271 1.61 -16.70 -18.12
C ASN A 271 2.89 -17.06 -18.91
N LYS A 272 4.01 -16.37 -18.67
CA LYS A 272 5.27 -16.50 -19.42
C LYS A 272 6.29 -17.44 -18.75
N SER A 273 6.25 -17.61 -17.43
CA SER A 273 7.25 -18.42 -16.69
C SER A 273 6.77 -19.85 -16.45
N THR A 274 7.65 -20.83 -16.72
CA THR A 274 7.28 -22.25 -16.73
C THR A 274 7.80 -23.07 -15.55
N ILE A 275 8.75 -22.55 -14.76
CA ILE A 275 9.46 -23.35 -13.73
C ILE A 275 8.76 -23.29 -12.38
N LEU A 276 8.47 -22.09 -11.87
CA LEU A 276 7.70 -21.91 -10.63
C LEU A 276 6.23 -21.66 -10.99
N ARG A 277 5.38 -22.66 -10.73
CA ARG A 277 3.96 -22.66 -11.17
C ARG A 277 3.02 -22.02 -10.16
N ASN A 278 3.37 -22.05 -8.88
CA ASN A 278 2.56 -21.51 -7.80
C ASN A 278 3.11 -20.15 -7.37
N THR A 279 2.27 -19.39 -6.66
CA THR A 279 2.75 -18.25 -5.85
C THR A 279 3.71 -18.78 -4.80
N THR A 280 4.90 -18.17 -4.71
CA THR A 280 5.96 -18.61 -3.81
C THR A 280 6.42 -17.43 -2.95
N MET A 281 6.43 -17.61 -1.63
CA MET A 281 7.04 -16.68 -0.68
C MET A 281 8.50 -17.08 -0.45
N PHE A 282 9.42 -16.16 -0.65
CA PHE A 282 10.83 -16.31 -0.37
C PHE A 282 11.17 -15.63 0.95
N LEU A 283 11.85 -16.35 1.84
CA LEU A 283 12.30 -15.83 3.13
C LEU A 283 13.83 -15.74 3.16
N ASN A 284 14.36 -14.62 3.66
CA ASN A 284 15.79 -14.35 3.70
C ASN A 284 16.23 -14.02 5.14
N LEU A 285 16.97 -14.93 5.78
CA LEU A 285 17.59 -14.66 7.10
C LEU A 285 18.85 -13.80 6.94
N ARG A 286 18.92 -12.66 7.63
CA ARG A 286 20.12 -11.81 7.69
C ARG A 286 21.09 -12.34 8.76
N GLY A 287 22.39 -12.22 8.49
CA GLY A 287 23.44 -12.73 9.38
C GLY A 287 23.85 -14.19 9.09
N ASN A 288 24.56 -14.81 10.04
CA ASN A 288 24.97 -16.21 10.00
C ASN A 288 23.94 -17.05 10.75
N ALA A 289 23.38 -18.08 10.10
CA ALA A 289 22.24 -18.83 10.64
C ALA A 289 22.51 -19.53 11.98
N ILE A 290 23.77 -19.89 12.24
CA ILE A 290 24.18 -20.55 13.50
C ILE A 290 23.99 -19.62 14.71
N LEU A 291 24.03 -18.30 14.51
CA LEU A 291 23.83 -17.30 15.58
C LEU A 291 22.35 -17.04 15.88
N TYR A 292 21.44 -17.48 15.01
CA TYR A 292 20.02 -17.14 15.02
C TYR A 292 19.17 -18.41 14.95
N THR A 293 19.39 -19.32 15.90
CA THR A 293 18.82 -20.68 15.92
C THR A 293 17.30 -20.67 16.09
N GLU A 294 16.74 -19.73 16.85
CA GLU A 294 15.30 -19.56 17.03
C GLU A 294 14.62 -19.15 15.72
N GLN A 295 15.18 -18.14 15.03
CA GLN A 295 14.72 -17.72 13.70
C GLN A 295 14.83 -18.86 12.69
N LEU A 296 15.96 -19.59 12.68
CA LEU A 296 16.18 -20.74 11.80
C LEU A 296 15.14 -21.84 12.05
N CYS A 297 14.84 -22.13 13.31
CA CYS A 297 13.84 -23.13 13.71
C CYS A 297 12.43 -22.75 13.21
N GLY A 298 12.00 -21.51 13.47
CA GLY A 298 10.70 -21.03 12.99
C GLY A 298 10.60 -21.00 11.47
N MET A 299 11.64 -20.52 10.79
CA MET A 299 11.73 -20.55 9.32
C MET A 299 11.65 -21.99 8.79
N SER A 300 12.30 -22.96 9.43
CA SER A 300 12.22 -24.37 9.04
C SER A 300 10.80 -24.92 9.13
N GLN A 301 10.08 -24.59 10.20
CA GLN A 301 8.73 -25.09 10.44
C GLN A 301 7.73 -24.53 9.41
N LEU A 302 7.94 -23.28 9.00
CA LEU A 302 7.16 -22.63 7.97
C LEU A 302 7.50 -23.11 6.56
N SER A 303 8.77 -23.39 6.25
CA SER A 303 9.22 -23.60 4.86
C SER A 303 8.80 -24.94 4.27
N ASP A 304 8.64 -24.98 2.95
CA ASP A 304 8.53 -26.20 2.15
C ASP A 304 9.93 -26.65 1.68
N VAL A 305 10.76 -25.68 1.28
CA VAL A 305 12.15 -25.89 0.88
C VAL A 305 13.06 -24.94 1.64
N LEU A 306 14.18 -25.47 2.17
CA LEU A 306 15.26 -24.65 2.72
C LEU A 306 16.48 -24.70 1.80
N VAL A 307 16.97 -23.53 1.40
CA VAL A 307 18.23 -23.36 0.70
C VAL A 307 19.30 -22.96 1.70
N VAL A 308 20.29 -23.83 1.89
CA VAL A 308 21.41 -23.62 2.81
C VAL A 308 22.65 -23.33 2.00
N MET A 309 23.16 -22.11 2.12
CA MET A 309 24.42 -21.71 1.53
C MET A 309 25.58 -21.98 2.49
N VAL A 310 26.60 -22.69 2.03
CA VAL A 310 27.70 -23.17 2.87
C VAL A 310 29.02 -23.18 2.10
N LEU A 311 30.14 -22.95 2.80
CA LEU A 311 31.47 -23.15 2.23
C LEU A 311 31.79 -24.64 2.16
N LEU A 312 32.56 -25.07 1.15
CA LEU A 312 32.96 -26.47 1.04
C LEU A 312 33.74 -26.98 2.27
N SER A 313 34.50 -26.09 2.94
CA SER A 313 35.22 -26.40 4.18
C SER A 313 34.29 -26.86 5.30
N ASP A 314 33.07 -26.34 5.33
CA ASP A 314 32.15 -26.46 6.46
C ASP A 314 31.16 -27.61 6.27
N LEU A 315 31.26 -28.39 5.19
CA LEU A 315 30.39 -29.55 4.94
C LEU A 315 30.53 -30.66 6.00
N GLU A 316 31.69 -30.73 6.65
CA GLU A 316 32.00 -31.72 7.68
C GLU A 316 31.74 -31.15 9.09
N ASP A 317 31.33 -29.89 9.20
CA ASP A 317 31.05 -29.23 10.48
C ASP A 317 29.86 -29.90 11.18
N LYS A 318 30.03 -30.22 12.47
CA LYS A 318 28.98 -30.87 13.28
C LYS A 318 27.73 -29.99 13.40
N THR A 319 27.91 -28.67 13.44
CA THR A 319 26.85 -27.67 13.50
C THR A 319 26.06 -27.63 12.21
N PHE A 320 26.73 -27.64 11.05
CA PHE A 320 26.07 -27.74 9.74
C PHE A 320 25.24 -29.01 9.62
N ASN A 321 25.82 -30.15 10.03
CA ASN A 321 25.10 -31.43 10.05
C ASN A 321 23.91 -31.40 11.01
N GLY A 322 24.06 -30.77 12.18
CA GLY A 322 22.96 -30.56 13.13
C GLY A 322 21.80 -29.76 12.53
N VAL A 323 22.09 -28.71 11.76
CA VAL A 323 21.09 -27.94 11.01
C VAL A 323 20.36 -28.84 10.03
N LEU A 324 21.08 -29.57 9.16
CA LEU A 324 20.46 -30.45 8.17
C LEU A 324 19.57 -31.54 8.80
N VAL A 325 20.08 -32.21 9.83
CA VAL A 325 19.33 -33.26 10.55
C VAL A 325 18.04 -32.70 11.15
N ASN A 326 18.08 -31.49 11.73
CA ASN A 326 16.89 -30.83 12.25
C ASN A 326 15.85 -30.55 11.15
N MET A 327 16.31 -30.16 9.96
CA MET A 327 15.42 -29.93 8.80
C MET A 327 14.78 -31.20 8.28
N PHE A 328 15.54 -32.30 8.18
CA PHE A 328 15.00 -33.57 7.71
C PHE A 328 13.98 -34.17 8.67
N LYS A 329 14.14 -33.97 9.98
CA LYS A 329 13.12 -34.33 10.98
C LYS A 329 11.77 -33.64 10.71
N ASN A 330 11.79 -32.46 10.09
CA ASN A 330 10.59 -31.72 9.70
C ASN A 330 10.05 -32.12 8.31
N GLU A 331 10.57 -33.19 7.69
CA GLU A 331 10.17 -33.71 6.38
C GLU A 331 10.27 -32.68 5.24
N LYS A 332 11.31 -31.82 5.27
CA LYS A 332 11.50 -30.73 4.31
C LYS A 332 12.52 -31.07 3.23
N GLY A 333 12.32 -30.52 2.04
CA GLY A 333 13.32 -30.53 0.98
C GLY A 333 14.43 -29.51 1.27
N VAL A 334 15.68 -29.90 1.05
CA VAL A 334 16.85 -29.06 1.30
C VAL A 334 17.68 -28.95 0.03
N VAL A 335 18.03 -27.71 -0.34
CA VAL A 335 18.99 -27.42 -1.41
C VAL A 335 20.27 -26.91 -0.76
N VAL A 336 21.35 -27.68 -0.86
CA VAL A 336 22.67 -27.29 -0.34
C VAL A 336 23.42 -26.58 -1.46
N ALA A 337 23.67 -25.29 -1.27
CA ALA A 337 24.36 -24.43 -2.21
C ALA A 337 25.81 -24.22 -1.78
N ILE A 338 26.74 -24.86 -2.49
CA ILE A 338 28.13 -24.98 -2.05
C ILE A 338 29.00 -23.96 -2.76
N ASP A 339 29.69 -23.16 -1.95
CA ASP A 339 30.72 -22.25 -2.41
C ASP A 339 32.11 -22.90 -2.21
N ALA A 340 32.78 -23.22 -3.31
CA ALA A 340 34.11 -23.82 -3.34
C ALA A 340 35.12 -22.89 -4.04
N PHE A 341 35.01 -21.59 -3.75
CA PHE A 341 35.85 -20.58 -4.36
C PHE A 341 37.33 -20.86 -4.06
N GLN A 342 38.18 -20.78 -5.09
CA GLN A 342 39.61 -21.10 -5.02
C GLN A 342 39.99 -22.55 -4.61
N ILE A 343 39.05 -23.50 -4.61
CA ILE A 343 39.34 -24.91 -4.31
C ILE A 343 39.44 -25.73 -5.60
N ASP A 344 40.42 -26.63 -5.68
CA ASP A 344 40.64 -27.52 -6.82
C ASP A 344 39.45 -28.46 -7.07
N LYS A 345 39.07 -28.63 -8.34
CA LYS A 345 37.94 -29.45 -8.79
C LYS A 345 37.99 -30.90 -8.27
N MET A 346 39.18 -31.50 -8.16
CA MET A 346 39.34 -32.87 -7.64
C MET A 346 38.97 -32.94 -6.15
N VAL A 347 39.38 -31.95 -5.36
CA VAL A 347 39.07 -31.87 -3.92
C VAL A 347 37.57 -31.63 -3.72
N VAL A 348 36.96 -30.76 -4.52
CA VAL A 348 35.50 -30.56 -4.52
C VAL A 348 34.78 -31.90 -4.76
N LYS A 349 35.18 -32.64 -5.80
CA LYS A 349 34.57 -33.94 -6.13
C LYS A 349 34.69 -34.96 -4.99
N GLN A 350 35.85 -35.05 -4.34
CA GLN A 350 36.08 -35.96 -3.21
C GLN A 350 35.18 -35.62 -2.02
N LYS A 351 35.16 -34.35 -1.58
CA LYS A 351 34.33 -33.92 -0.45
C LYS A 351 32.84 -34.07 -0.72
N LEU A 352 32.39 -33.79 -1.95
CA LEU A 352 31.00 -34.01 -2.35
C LEU A 352 30.59 -35.48 -2.31
N GLN A 353 31.48 -36.40 -2.72
CA GLN A 353 31.20 -37.84 -2.60
C GLN A 353 31.05 -38.27 -1.14
N THR A 354 31.91 -37.78 -0.24
CA THR A 354 31.80 -38.04 1.20
C THR A 354 30.49 -37.50 1.77
N PHE A 355 30.13 -36.26 1.45
CA PHE A 355 28.88 -35.64 1.86
C PHE A 355 27.66 -36.42 1.34
N THR A 356 27.66 -36.79 0.06
CA THR A 356 26.55 -37.54 -0.57
C THR A 356 26.34 -38.90 0.09
N LYS A 357 27.42 -39.60 0.45
CA LYS A 357 27.35 -40.86 1.22
C LYS A 357 26.76 -40.64 2.61
N SER A 358 27.15 -39.56 3.31
CA SER A 358 26.58 -39.23 4.62
C SER A 358 25.07 -38.92 4.58
N MET A 359 24.57 -38.48 3.44
CA MET A 359 23.17 -38.11 3.23
C MET A 359 22.37 -39.19 2.48
N GLU A 360 22.87 -40.43 2.38
CA GLU A 360 22.25 -41.51 1.62
C GLU A 360 20.80 -41.81 2.08
N SER A 361 20.56 -41.79 3.40
CA SER A 361 19.22 -41.97 3.97
C SER A 361 18.23 -40.85 3.64
N TYR A 362 18.72 -39.70 3.15
CA TYR A 362 17.93 -38.50 2.86
C TYR A 362 17.99 -38.06 1.39
N GLN A 363 18.46 -38.91 0.47
CA GLN A 363 18.69 -38.53 -0.94
C GLN A 363 17.47 -37.94 -1.65
N ARG A 364 16.25 -38.32 -1.27
CA ARG A 364 15.01 -37.76 -1.85
C ARG A 364 14.66 -36.35 -1.34
N MET A 365 15.32 -35.91 -0.28
CA MET A 365 15.08 -34.67 0.44
C MET A 365 16.26 -33.69 0.31
N VAL A 366 17.32 -34.06 -0.42
CA VAL A 366 18.52 -33.25 -0.58
C VAL A 366 18.83 -33.08 -2.06
N ASN A 367 19.02 -31.84 -2.48
CA ASN A 367 19.65 -31.50 -3.75
C ASN A 367 20.92 -30.70 -3.48
N VAL A 368 21.94 -30.86 -4.32
CA VAL A 368 23.22 -30.16 -4.19
C VAL A 368 23.46 -29.31 -5.42
N CYS A 369 23.71 -28.03 -5.22
CA CYS A 369 24.10 -27.08 -6.25
C CYS A 369 25.49 -26.53 -5.95
N ILE A 370 26.34 -26.43 -6.96
CA ILE A 370 27.65 -25.81 -6.85
C ILE A 370 27.54 -24.36 -7.33
N LEU A 371 28.14 -23.41 -6.62
CA LEU A 371 28.09 -21.98 -6.94
C LEU A 371 29.38 -21.47 -7.59
N SER A 372 30.53 -21.96 -7.13
CA SER A 372 31.85 -21.55 -7.59
C SER A 372 32.83 -22.72 -7.43
N VAL A 373 33.85 -22.81 -8.30
CA VAL A 373 34.92 -23.83 -8.22
C VAL A 373 36.19 -23.31 -8.90
N GLY A 374 37.37 -23.63 -8.36
CA GLY A 374 38.63 -23.43 -9.06
C GLY A 374 38.93 -21.96 -9.39
N GLY A 375 38.54 -21.06 -8.48
CA GLY A 375 38.72 -19.61 -8.64
C GLY A 375 37.76 -18.93 -9.63
N GLN A 376 36.81 -19.68 -10.20
CA GLN A 376 35.80 -19.14 -11.11
C GLN A 376 34.40 -19.29 -10.50
N MET A 377 33.59 -18.23 -10.63
CA MET A 377 32.15 -18.33 -10.38
C MET A 377 31.47 -19.03 -11.54
N ILE A 378 30.51 -19.91 -11.25
CA ILE A 378 29.66 -20.47 -12.31
C ILE A 378 28.79 -19.34 -12.86
N SER A 379 28.53 -19.36 -14.17
CA SER A 379 27.67 -18.36 -14.81
C SER A 379 26.35 -18.21 -14.05
N THR A 380 25.98 -16.96 -13.73
CA THR A 380 24.74 -16.63 -13.01
C THR A 380 23.51 -17.24 -13.66
N SER A 381 23.45 -17.28 -15.00
CA SER A 381 22.35 -17.90 -15.76
C SER A 381 22.21 -19.40 -15.46
N ASN A 382 23.33 -20.10 -15.32
CA ASN A 382 23.37 -21.54 -15.09
C ASN A 382 22.99 -21.84 -13.64
N ILE A 383 23.57 -21.11 -12.67
CA ILE A 383 23.23 -21.25 -11.24
C ILE A 383 21.75 -21.02 -11.03
N LYS A 384 21.22 -19.92 -11.58
CA LYS A 384 19.81 -19.55 -11.50
C LYS A 384 18.90 -20.66 -12.02
N THR A 385 19.22 -21.21 -13.19
CA THR A 385 18.42 -22.27 -13.82
C THR A 385 18.48 -23.56 -12.99
N GLU A 386 19.66 -23.98 -12.58
CA GLU A 386 19.85 -25.20 -11.77
C GLU A 386 19.18 -25.08 -10.40
N MET A 387 19.30 -23.93 -9.72
CA MET A 387 18.62 -23.70 -8.45
C MET A 387 17.10 -23.68 -8.57
N ARG A 388 16.55 -23.02 -9.59
CA ARG A 388 15.10 -23.03 -9.81
C ARG A 388 14.59 -24.46 -10.07
N LYS A 389 15.33 -25.27 -10.83
CA LYS A 389 15.00 -26.69 -11.04
C LYS A 389 15.11 -27.50 -9.76
N ALA A 390 16.17 -27.30 -8.96
CA ALA A 390 16.36 -27.99 -7.69
C ALA A 390 15.23 -27.65 -6.70
N ILE A 391 14.89 -26.37 -6.56
CA ILE A 391 13.78 -25.90 -5.72
C ILE A 391 12.45 -26.48 -6.23
N ALA A 392 12.17 -26.39 -7.53
CA ALA A 392 10.96 -26.95 -8.13
C ALA A 392 10.86 -28.48 -7.95
N GLY A 393 11.97 -29.21 -8.05
CA GLY A 393 12.03 -30.64 -7.84
C GLY A 393 11.84 -31.07 -6.37
N MET A 394 12.15 -30.19 -5.42
CA MET A 394 11.96 -30.40 -3.98
C MET A 394 10.58 -29.97 -3.49
N MET A 395 9.86 -29.14 -4.24
CA MET A 395 8.50 -28.72 -3.89
C MET A 395 7.49 -29.84 -4.14
N LYS A 396 6.48 -29.92 -3.27
CA LYS A 396 5.35 -30.83 -3.44
C LYS A 396 4.51 -30.38 -4.64
N GLN A 397 3.84 -31.32 -5.32
CA GLN A 397 3.04 -30.98 -6.50
C GLN A 397 1.69 -30.31 -6.17
N ASN A 398 1.23 -30.41 -4.93
CA ASN A 398 0.01 -29.75 -4.46
C ASN A 398 0.29 -28.30 -4.06
N ILE A 399 -0.74 -27.46 -4.09
CA ILE A 399 -0.67 -26.07 -3.60
C ILE A 399 -0.31 -26.09 -2.10
N GLY A 400 0.73 -25.38 -1.71
CA GLY A 400 1.13 -25.23 -0.31
C GLY A 400 0.06 -24.56 0.57
N GLU A 401 0.14 -24.78 1.89
CA GLU A 401 -0.71 -24.15 2.90
C GLU A 401 -0.42 -22.64 3.01
N SER A 402 -1.40 -21.84 3.48
CA SER A 402 -1.16 -20.41 3.75
C SER A 402 -0.20 -20.20 4.92
N VAL A 403 0.39 -19.00 5.07
CA VAL A 403 1.23 -18.70 6.25
C VAL A 403 0.44 -18.90 7.54
N TYR A 404 -0.82 -18.44 7.55
CA TYR A 404 -1.71 -18.53 8.70
C TYR A 404 -1.97 -19.98 9.16
N ASP A 405 -2.19 -20.90 8.22
CA ASP A 405 -2.43 -22.33 8.52
C ASP A 405 -1.19 -23.02 9.11
N ARG A 406 0.01 -22.47 8.85
CA ARG A 406 1.29 -23.01 9.34
C ARG A 406 1.64 -22.53 10.75
N LEU A 407 0.97 -21.50 11.27
CA LEU A 407 1.28 -20.91 12.57
C LEU A 407 1.16 -21.88 13.76
N PRO A 408 0.15 -22.77 13.84
CA PRO A 408 0.01 -23.68 14.98
C PRO A 408 1.20 -24.64 15.18
N ARG A 409 2.01 -24.86 14.14
CA ARG A 409 3.23 -25.68 14.18
C ARG A 409 4.53 -24.86 14.22
N CYS A 410 4.42 -23.54 14.26
CA CYS A 410 5.58 -22.65 14.35
C CYS A 410 5.90 -22.35 15.82
N SER A 411 7.19 -22.29 16.15
CA SER A 411 7.70 -21.94 17.48
C SER A 411 7.68 -20.44 17.76
N ILE A 412 7.57 -19.61 16.71
CA ILE A 412 7.59 -18.15 16.82
C ILE A 412 6.15 -17.65 16.97
N GLY A 413 5.94 -16.71 17.90
CA GLY A 413 4.65 -16.03 18.09
C GLY A 413 4.31 -15.07 16.96
N THR A 414 3.17 -14.38 17.05
CA THR A 414 2.74 -13.37 16.08
C THR A 414 2.38 -12.07 16.78
N ASP A 415 2.62 -10.96 16.10
CA ASP A 415 2.19 -9.64 16.57
C ASP A 415 0.68 -9.57 16.82
N GLU A 416 -0.12 -10.30 16.05
CA GLU A 416 -1.59 -10.40 16.20
C GLU A 416 -2.07 -10.98 17.55
N GLU A 417 -1.24 -11.73 18.26
CA GLU A 417 -1.60 -12.30 19.57
C GLU A 417 -1.46 -11.30 20.73
N THR A 418 -0.84 -10.14 20.48
CA THR A 418 -0.81 -9.06 21.47
C THR A 418 -2.21 -8.56 21.79
N ALA A 419 -2.40 -8.02 23.00
CA ALA A 419 -3.72 -7.65 23.53
C ALA A 419 -4.48 -6.67 22.63
N LEU A 420 -3.77 -5.72 22.00
CA LEU A 420 -4.32 -4.72 21.10
C LEU A 420 -5.01 -5.38 19.89
N TYR A 421 -4.26 -6.14 19.08
CA TYR A 421 -4.81 -6.75 17.87
C TYR A 421 -5.86 -7.81 18.19
N LYS A 422 -5.61 -8.66 19.19
CA LYS A 422 -6.51 -9.73 19.57
C LYS A 422 -7.86 -9.21 20.05
N THR A 423 -7.87 -8.20 20.92
CA THR A 423 -9.11 -7.60 21.43
C THR A 423 -9.88 -6.90 20.32
N ALA A 424 -9.19 -6.13 19.47
CA ALA A 424 -9.81 -5.46 18.33
C ALA A 424 -10.40 -6.47 17.32
N LYS A 425 -9.67 -7.55 17.00
CA LYS A 425 -10.13 -8.65 16.13
C LYS A 425 -11.42 -9.27 16.65
N LEU A 426 -11.48 -9.59 17.95
CA LEU A 426 -12.67 -10.16 18.59
C LEU A 426 -13.86 -9.19 18.55
N LYS A 427 -13.64 -7.90 18.80
CA LYS A 427 -14.67 -6.86 18.71
C LYS A 427 -15.20 -6.74 17.27
N ALA A 428 -14.31 -6.65 16.28
CA ALA A 428 -14.68 -6.56 14.87
C ALA A 428 -15.42 -7.82 14.39
N LEU A 429 -14.96 -9.01 14.80
CA LEU A 429 -15.62 -10.28 14.47
C LEU A 429 -17.02 -10.38 15.08
N LYS A 430 -17.25 -9.85 16.29
CA LYS A 430 -18.58 -9.80 16.91
C LYS A 430 -19.57 -8.97 16.09
N VAL A 431 -19.11 -7.86 15.50
CA VAL A 431 -19.92 -7.01 14.60
C VAL A 431 -20.15 -7.74 13.29
N PHE A 432 -19.08 -8.24 12.66
CA PHE A 432 -19.14 -8.94 11.39
C PHE A 432 -20.10 -10.15 11.41
N LYS A 433 -20.11 -10.92 12.51
CA LYS A 433 -21.03 -12.07 12.70
C LYS A 433 -22.52 -11.68 12.77
N GLN A 434 -22.87 -10.40 12.91
CA GLN A 434 -24.26 -9.94 12.81
C GLN A 434 -24.74 -9.82 11.37
N ILE A 435 -23.84 -9.90 10.37
CA ILE A 435 -24.23 -9.92 8.96
C ILE A 435 -24.91 -11.27 8.68
N PRO A 436 -26.14 -11.28 8.13
CA PRO A 436 -26.81 -12.51 7.77
C PRO A 436 -25.99 -13.35 6.78
N ASN A 437 -26.07 -14.68 6.88
CA ASN A 437 -25.44 -15.61 5.92
C ASN A 437 -26.10 -15.60 4.52
N ILE A 438 -26.91 -14.59 4.21
CA ILE A 438 -27.58 -14.42 2.91
C ILE A 438 -26.61 -13.71 1.96
N CYS A 439 -26.43 -14.22 0.74
CA CYS A 439 -25.54 -13.61 -0.26
C CYS A 439 -26.14 -12.41 -1.00
N LEU A 440 -27.47 -12.26 -1.00
CA LEU A 440 -28.20 -11.19 -1.69
C LEU A 440 -28.88 -10.25 -0.68
N ASN A 441 -28.96 -8.96 -1.02
CA ASN A 441 -29.61 -7.92 -0.22
C ASN A 441 -29.01 -7.69 1.17
N VAL A 442 -27.69 -7.91 1.31
CA VAL A 442 -26.96 -7.62 2.56
C VAL A 442 -27.11 -6.16 2.94
N LYS A 443 -26.94 -5.25 1.97
CA LYS A 443 -27.03 -3.79 2.22
C LYS A 443 -28.42 -3.40 2.69
N ALA A 444 -29.46 -3.87 2.01
CA ALA A 444 -30.85 -3.61 2.39
C ALA A 444 -31.21 -4.11 3.81
N THR A 445 -30.48 -5.10 4.34
CA THR A 445 -30.70 -5.64 5.68
C THR A 445 -29.83 -4.96 6.75
N VAL A 446 -28.56 -4.72 6.42
CA VAL A 446 -27.52 -4.27 7.37
C VAL A 446 -27.42 -2.75 7.42
N VAL A 447 -27.61 -2.09 6.27
CA VAL A 447 -27.51 -0.63 6.11
C VAL A 447 -28.67 -0.07 5.26
N PRO A 448 -29.93 -0.19 5.74
CA PRO A 448 -31.13 0.14 4.96
C PRO A 448 -31.34 1.64 4.66
N LEU A 449 -30.78 2.55 5.45
CA LEU A 449 -31.13 3.98 5.38
C LEU A 449 -30.58 4.65 4.13
N GLN A 450 -29.47 4.17 3.59
CA GLN A 450 -28.88 4.67 2.34
C GLN A 450 -29.52 4.12 1.07
N GLY A 451 -30.53 3.24 1.18
CA GLY A 451 -31.21 2.64 0.03
C GLY A 451 -32.37 3.49 -0.51
N VAL A 452 -33.51 2.83 -0.74
CA VAL A 452 -34.69 3.41 -1.44
C VAL A 452 -35.17 4.74 -0.85
N THR A 453 -35.12 4.91 0.48
CA THR A 453 -35.58 6.15 1.13
C THR A 453 -34.68 7.34 0.80
N TRP A 454 -33.37 7.14 0.79
CA TRP A 454 -32.39 8.15 0.43
C TRP A 454 -32.42 8.48 -1.07
N GLU A 455 -32.60 7.47 -1.93
CA GLU A 455 -32.80 7.66 -3.36
C GLU A 455 -34.05 8.50 -3.65
N SER A 456 -35.18 8.15 -3.02
CA SER A 456 -36.45 8.86 -3.13
C SER A 456 -36.33 10.32 -2.67
N TRP A 457 -35.70 10.56 -1.52
CA TRP A 457 -35.44 11.90 -1.00
C TRP A 457 -34.58 12.73 -1.97
N SER A 458 -33.54 12.12 -2.52
CA SER A 458 -32.59 12.79 -3.42
C SER A 458 -33.23 13.15 -4.77
N LYS A 459 -34.05 12.26 -5.34
CA LYS A 459 -34.83 12.55 -6.56
C LYS A 459 -35.76 13.75 -6.35
N LYS A 460 -36.43 13.82 -5.19
CA LYS A 460 -37.30 14.95 -4.83
C LYS A 460 -36.51 16.25 -4.70
N LEU A 461 -35.36 16.25 -4.00
CA LEU A 461 -34.49 17.42 -3.91
C LEU A 461 -34.04 17.93 -5.30
N LYS A 462 -33.54 17.02 -6.16
CA LYS A 462 -33.12 17.37 -7.51
C LYS A 462 -34.27 17.96 -8.32
N SER A 463 -35.49 17.46 -8.13
CA SER A 463 -36.69 17.99 -8.79
C SER A 463 -37.05 19.40 -8.34
N VAL A 464 -36.72 19.83 -7.11
CA VAL A 464 -36.95 21.21 -6.65
C VAL A 464 -35.95 22.14 -7.30
N ASN A 465 -34.67 21.76 -7.30
CA ASN A 465 -33.58 22.62 -7.79
C ASN A 465 -33.64 22.83 -9.31
N LYS A 466 -33.92 21.78 -10.10
CA LYS A 466 -34.03 21.86 -11.58
C LYS A 466 -35.17 22.76 -12.06
N SER A 467 -36.21 22.94 -11.26
CA SER A 467 -37.43 23.65 -11.64
C SER A 467 -37.71 24.89 -10.80
N SER A 468 -36.74 25.35 -10.00
CA SER A 468 -36.89 26.55 -9.15
C SER A 468 -37.19 27.83 -9.95
N GLN A 469 -36.91 27.83 -11.26
CA GLN A 469 -37.32 28.87 -12.21
C GLN A 469 -38.79 28.79 -12.68
N TYR A 470 -39.50 27.68 -12.44
CA TYR A 470 -40.83 27.40 -13.02
C TYR A 470 -41.90 26.87 -12.04
N LYS A 471 -41.53 26.47 -10.81
CA LYS A 471 -42.47 25.97 -9.80
C LYS A 471 -42.93 27.04 -8.83
N SER A 472 -44.23 27.07 -8.53
CA SER A 472 -44.83 28.00 -7.56
C SER A 472 -44.43 27.67 -6.11
N LEU A 473 -44.47 28.67 -5.22
CA LEU A 473 -44.16 28.49 -3.78
C LEU A 473 -44.94 27.32 -3.12
N PRO A 474 -46.24 27.09 -3.41
CA PRO A 474 -46.98 25.95 -2.88
C PRO A 474 -46.43 24.59 -3.32
N GLU A 475 -46.04 24.44 -4.59
CA GLU A 475 -45.48 23.18 -5.12
C GLU A 475 -44.13 22.85 -4.47
N GLN A 476 -43.31 23.87 -4.22
CA GLN A 476 -42.06 23.70 -3.46
C GLN A 476 -42.34 23.25 -2.01
N GLY A 477 -43.39 23.79 -1.39
CA GLY A 477 -43.86 23.37 -0.06
C GLY A 477 -44.29 21.90 -0.03
N THR A 478 -45.04 21.43 -1.03
CA THR A 478 -45.48 20.03 -1.14
C THR A 478 -44.29 19.08 -1.23
N ILE A 479 -43.34 19.36 -2.13
CA ILE A 479 -42.15 18.50 -2.30
C ILE A 479 -41.31 18.48 -1.01
N ARG A 480 -41.20 19.62 -0.31
CA ARG A 480 -40.50 19.69 0.97
C ARG A 480 -41.18 18.86 2.06
N ASN A 481 -42.52 18.81 2.07
CA ASN A 481 -43.26 17.93 2.97
C ASN A 481 -43.00 16.45 2.64
N GLU A 482 -43.03 16.06 1.37
CA GLU A 482 -42.72 14.69 0.95
C GLU A 482 -41.28 14.29 1.33
N MET A 483 -40.32 15.19 1.18
CA MET A 483 -38.94 14.97 1.65
C MET A 483 -38.89 14.73 3.17
N ASN A 484 -39.65 15.51 3.94
CA ASN A 484 -39.76 15.31 5.39
C ASN A 484 -40.40 13.95 5.73
N GLU A 485 -41.36 13.47 4.94
CA GLU A 485 -41.93 12.13 5.11
C GLU A 485 -40.90 11.02 4.86
N GLU A 486 -40.02 11.15 3.85
CA GLU A 486 -38.93 10.17 3.68
C GLU A 486 -37.95 10.18 4.87
N ARG A 487 -37.66 11.36 5.44
CA ARG A 487 -36.84 11.45 6.67
C ARG A 487 -37.52 10.82 7.89
N LYS A 488 -38.84 10.96 8.02
CA LYS A 488 -39.60 10.27 9.08
C LYS A 488 -39.53 8.75 8.91
N LYS A 489 -39.62 8.22 7.68
CA LYS A 489 -39.44 6.78 7.43
C LYS A 489 -38.04 6.32 7.84
N GLN A 490 -37.00 7.05 7.46
CA GLN A 490 -35.62 6.76 7.91
C GLN A 490 -35.50 6.81 9.44
N LEU A 491 -36.12 7.78 10.11
CA LEU A 491 -36.11 7.86 11.57
C LEU A 491 -36.79 6.65 12.22
N GLN A 492 -37.88 6.13 11.65
CA GLN A 492 -38.53 4.92 12.18
C GLN A 492 -37.62 3.68 12.04
N ILE A 493 -36.92 3.56 10.91
CA ILE A 493 -35.91 2.50 10.72
C ILE A 493 -34.77 2.68 11.73
N CYS A 494 -34.31 3.91 11.97
CA CYS A 494 -33.27 4.21 12.96
C CYS A 494 -33.70 3.85 14.40
N LYS A 495 -34.97 4.07 14.77
CA LYS A 495 -35.51 3.67 16.08
C LYS A 495 -35.46 2.14 16.26
N ASN A 496 -35.67 1.39 15.17
CA ASN A 496 -35.62 -0.07 15.13
C ASN A 496 -34.36 -0.59 14.44
N MET A 497 -33.21 0.03 14.74
CA MET A 497 -31.94 -0.28 14.09
C MET A 497 -31.55 -1.75 14.23
N GLY A 498 -31.07 -2.34 13.12
CA GLY A 498 -30.62 -3.72 13.07
C GLY A 498 -29.45 -4.03 14.03
N PRO A 499 -29.27 -5.31 14.41
CA PRO A 499 -28.29 -5.72 15.41
C PRO A 499 -26.84 -5.37 15.03
N PHE A 500 -26.52 -5.43 13.73
CA PHE A 500 -25.21 -5.06 13.21
C PHE A 500 -24.86 -3.60 13.52
N MET A 501 -25.68 -2.64 13.05
CA MET A 501 -25.40 -1.21 13.23
C MET A 501 -25.45 -0.82 14.71
N LYS A 502 -26.39 -1.39 15.48
CA LYS A 502 -26.44 -1.18 16.92
C LYS A 502 -25.14 -1.62 17.60
N LYS A 503 -24.60 -2.79 17.24
CA LYS A 503 -23.35 -3.30 17.83
C LYS A 503 -22.13 -2.52 17.36
N LEU A 504 -22.09 -2.11 16.09
CA LEU A 504 -21.03 -1.26 15.56
C LEU A 504 -20.94 0.05 16.34
N LEU A 505 -22.06 0.75 16.50
CA LEU A 505 -22.12 2.05 17.17
C LEU A 505 -21.79 1.94 18.67
N ASP A 506 -22.25 0.87 19.33
CA ASP A 506 -21.89 0.53 20.72
C ASP A 506 -20.37 0.29 20.88
N ILE A 507 -19.72 -0.40 19.93
CA ILE A 507 -18.28 -0.61 20.04
C ILE A 507 -17.51 0.67 19.73
N LEU A 508 -17.87 1.38 18.66
CA LEU A 508 -17.21 2.63 18.26
C LEU A 508 -17.28 3.66 19.38
N SER A 509 -18.44 3.84 20.01
CA SER A 509 -18.62 4.79 21.11
C SER A 509 -17.69 4.51 22.31
N ASN A 510 -17.38 3.24 22.56
CA ASN A 510 -16.55 2.82 23.68
C ASN A 510 -15.05 2.91 23.38
N ILE A 511 -14.63 2.74 22.11
CA ILE A 511 -13.21 2.71 21.74
C ILE A 511 -12.70 4.04 21.18
N ILE A 512 -13.58 4.98 20.84
CA ILE A 512 -13.21 6.25 20.19
C ILE A 512 -12.26 7.14 21.01
N GLN A 513 -12.07 6.86 22.30
CA GLN A 513 -11.13 7.58 23.15
C GLN A 513 -9.67 7.19 22.90
N SER A 514 -9.43 6.00 22.35
CA SER A 514 -8.11 5.47 22.02
C SER A 514 -7.97 5.41 20.50
N ASP A 515 -7.11 6.28 19.96
CA ASP A 515 -6.90 6.37 18.52
C ASP A 515 -6.35 5.06 17.94
N GLU A 516 -5.50 4.37 18.70
CA GLU A 516 -4.92 3.09 18.33
C GLU A 516 -5.96 1.96 18.33
N ASP A 517 -6.75 1.82 19.40
CA ASP A 517 -7.82 0.80 19.48
C ASP A 517 -8.87 1.01 18.38
N CYS A 518 -9.25 2.27 18.13
CA CYS A 518 -10.20 2.63 17.10
C CYS A 518 -9.67 2.28 15.70
N THR A 519 -8.43 2.64 15.42
CA THR A 519 -7.76 2.36 14.15
C THR A 519 -7.66 0.87 13.88
N VAL A 520 -7.16 0.09 14.84
CA VAL A 520 -6.99 -1.37 14.67
C VAL A 520 -8.34 -2.07 14.54
N PHE A 521 -9.37 -1.65 15.29
CA PHE A 521 -10.73 -2.17 15.13
C PHE A 521 -11.30 -1.90 13.74
N VAL A 522 -11.18 -0.67 13.22
CA VAL A 522 -11.68 -0.29 11.90
C VAL A 522 -10.94 -1.07 10.81
N LEU A 523 -9.62 -1.25 10.92
CA LEU A 523 -8.83 -2.03 9.98
C LEU A 523 -9.24 -3.51 9.97
N TRP A 524 -9.48 -4.13 11.14
CA TRP A 524 -10.01 -5.49 11.21
C TRP A 524 -11.40 -5.60 10.57
N LEU A 525 -12.30 -4.68 10.88
CA LEU A 525 -13.65 -4.70 10.33
C LEU A 525 -13.63 -4.54 8.81
N LYS A 526 -12.80 -3.63 8.28
CA LYS A 526 -12.54 -3.48 6.85
C LYS A 526 -12.08 -4.78 6.21
N GLN A 527 -11.08 -5.44 6.82
CA GLN A 527 -10.55 -6.71 6.30
C GLN A 527 -11.63 -7.79 6.21
N PHE A 528 -12.49 -7.95 7.23
CA PHE A 528 -13.58 -8.94 7.18
C PHE A 528 -14.63 -8.62 6.10
N LEU A 529 -15.00 -7.35 5.95
CA LEU A 529 -15.94 -6.91 4.92
C LEU A 529 -15.39 -7.10 3.51
N ASP A 530 -14.12 -6.74 3.31
CA ASP A 530 -13.43 -6.87 2.03
C ASP A 530 -13.21 -8.34 1.67
N GLN A 531 -12.86 -9.19 2.64
CA GLN A 531 -12.70 -10.64 2.43
C GLN A 531 -14.02 -11.29 1.98
N ARG A 532 -15.15 -10.92 2.61
CA ARG A 532 -16.47 -11.38 2.16
C ARG A 532 -16.77 -10.92 0.73
N SER A 533 -16.46 -9.68 0.39
CA SER A 533 -16.67 -9.17 -0.96
C SER A 533 -15.80 -9.94 -1.97
N ARG A 534 -14.51 -10.17 -1.66
CA ARG A 534 -13.57 -10.94 -2.51
C ARG A 534 -13.98 -12.39 -2.74
N SER A 535 -14.63 -13.04 -1.78
CA SER A 535 -15.06 -14.44 -1.94
C SER A 535 -16.29 -14.59 -2.85
N VAL A 536 -17.13 -13.56 -2.97
CA VAL A 536 -18.40 -13.61 -3.71
C VAL A 536 -18.29 -12.98 -5.11
N LEU A 537 -17.55 -11.87 -5.24
CA LEU A 537 -17.43 -11.11 -6.50
C LEU A 537 -16.98 -11.93 -7.72
N PRO A 538 -15.99 -12.84 -7.64
CA PRO A 538 -15.53 -13.61 -8.80
C PRO A 538 -16.65 -14.43 -9.46
N GLY A 539 -17.57 -14.98 -8.65
CA GLY A 539 -18.71 -15.75 -9.15
C GLY A 539 -19.67 -14.89 -9.98
N TYR A 540 -19.97 -13.68 -9.52
CA TYR A 540 -20.82 -12.74 -10.26
C TYR A 540 -20.11 -12.13 -11.47
N LEU A 541 -18.79 -11.88 -11.39
CA LEU A 541 -18.01 -11.42 -12.54
C LEU A 541 -17.99 -12.45 -13.67
N SER A 542 -17.88 -13.75 -13.34
CA SER A 542 -17.97 -14.82 -14.33
C SER A 542 -19.36 -14.90 -14.98
N GLN A 543 -20.43 -14.69 -14.21
CA GLN A 543 -21.79 -14.60 -14.75
C GLN A 543 -21.92 -13.41 -15.70
N TYR A 544 -21.44 -12.24 -15.28
CA TYR A 544 -21.46 -11.01 -16.07
C TYR A 544 -20.76 -11.20 -17.42
N GLN A 545 -19.56 -11.77 -17.41
CA GLN A 545 -18.80 -12.06 -18.63
C GLN A 545 -19.54 -13.02 -19.56
N THR A 546 -20.19 -14.05 -19.01
CA THR A 546 -21.01 -14.99 -19.78
C THR A 546 -22.21 -14.27 -20.44
N HIS A 547 -22.95 -13.47 -19.69
CA HIS A 547 -24.08 -12.70 -20.22
C HIS A 547 -23.65 -11.67 -21.26
N TRP A 548 -22.51 -11.00 -21.05
CA TRP A 548 -21.93 -10.06 -22.01
C TRP A 548 -21.52 -10.73 -23.32
N GLN A 549 -20.85 -11.89 -23.25
CA GLN A 549 -20.50 -12.68 -24.43
C GLN A 549 -21.74 -13.14 -25.19
N ALA A 550 -22.77 -13.60 -24.47
CA ALA A 550 -24.05 -13.98 -25.09
C ALA A 550 -24.71 -12.78 -25.80
N LEU A 551 -24.72 -11.60 -25.19
CA LEU A 551 -25.24 -10.37 -25.79
C LEU A 551 -24.48 -10.02 -27.08
N LYS A 552 -23.14 -10.10 -27.05
CA LYS A 552 -22.28 -9.80 -28.21
C LYS A 552 -22.57 -10.75 -29.37
N THR A 553 -22.54 -12.06 -29.12
CA THR A 553 -22.80 -13.10 -30.13
C THR A 553 -24.20 -12.94 -30.76
N ASN A 554 -25.23 -12.63 -29.96
CA ASN A 554 -26.59 -12.44 -30.47
C ASN A 554 -26.75 -11.15 -31.30
N ARG A 555 -25.97 -10.10 -31.02
CA ARG A 555 -25.94 -8.90 -31.88
C ARG A 555 -25.29 -9.20 -33.22
N ASP A 556 -24.17 -9.92 -33.19
CA ASP A 556 -23.41 -10.25 -34.40
C ASP A 556 -24.21 -11.20 -35.32
N ASN A 557 -24.98 -12.12 -34.74
CA ASN A 557 -25.83 -13.06 -35.47
C ASN A 557 -27.19 -12.50 -35.94
N LYS A 558 -27.47 -11.21 -35.71
CA LYS A 558 -28.76 -10.55 -36.04
C LYS A 558 -29.99 -11.31 -35.49
N THR A 559 -29.88 -11.89 -34.29
CA THR A 559 -30.95 -12.64 -33.63
C THR A 559 -32.16 -11.74 -33.30
N GLU A 560 -33.36 -12.33 -33.13
CA GLU A 560 -34.59 -11.61 -32.77
C GLU A 560 -34.43 -10.64 -31.58
N GLY A 561 -35.08 -9.48 -31.66
CA GLY A 561 -34.98 -8.41 -30.64
C GLY A 561 -35.39 -8.84 -29.22
N ALA A 562 -36.27 -9.84 -29.07
CA ALA A 562 -36.67 -10.37 -27.78
C ALA A 562 -35.51 -11.07 -27.04
N VAL A 563 -34.64 -11.79 -27.78
CA VAL A 563 -33.46 -12.47 -27.20
C VAL A 563 -32.43 -11.44 -26.75
N ILE A 564 -32.20 -10.40 -27.55
CA ILE A 564 -31.30 -9.29 -27.18
C ILE A 564 -31.82 -8.55 -25.94
N LYS A 565 -33.13 -8.32 -25.84
CA LYS A 565 -33.76 -7.69 -24.67
C LYS A 565 -33.55 -8.53 -23.41
N LYS A 566 -33.81 -9.84 -23.48
CA LYS A 566 -33.57 -10.75 -22.35
C LYS A 566 -32.10 -10.75 -21.91
N CYS A 567 -31.15 -10.78 -22.86
CA CYS A 567 -29.72 -10.73 -22.55
C CYS A 567 -29.34 -9.42 -21.83
N LYS A 568 -29.94 -8.28 -22.19
CA LYS A 568 -29.75 -7.01 -21.47
C LYS A 568 -30.30 -7.08 -20.05
N GLU A 569 -31.52 -7.59 -19.86
CA GLU A 569 -32.14 -7.74 -18.54
C GLU A 569 -31.32 -8.66 -17.61
N ASP A 570 -30.77 -9.75 -18.14
CA ASP A 570 -29.92 -10.66 -17.37
C ASP A 570 -28.57 -10.02 -17.01
N LEU A 571 -28.03 -9.16 -17.89
CA LEU A 571 -26.83 -8.38 -17.62
C LEU A 571 -27.08 -7.36 -16.50
N GLU A 572 -28.16 -6.57 -16.59
CA GLU A 572 -28.57 -5.58 -15.58
C GLU A 572 -28.80 -6.24 -14.20
N LYS A 573 -29.46 -7.40 -14.16
CA LYS A 573 -29.61 -8.18 -12.92
C LYS A 573 -28.27 -8.60 -12.34
N THR A 574 -27.29 -8.92 -13.18
CA THR A 574 -25.96 -9.33 -12.72
C THR A 574 -25.14 -8.15 -12.23
N GLU A 575 -25.25 -6.99 -12.89
CA GLU A 575 -24.67 -5.73 -12.42
C GLU A 575 -25.21 -5.35 -11.05
N TYR A 576 -26.53 -5.46 -10.83
CA TYR A 576 -27.13 -5.26 -9.51
C TYR A 576 -26.53 -6.21 -8.45
N LYS A 577 -26.34 -7.49 -8.77
CA LYS A 577 -25.72 -8.46 -7.85
C LYS A 577 -24.26 -8.11 -7.55
N LEU A 578 -23.50 -7.63 -8.53
CA LEU A 578 -22.13 -7.17 -8.34
C LEU A 578 -22.07 -5.98 -7.38
N ALA A 579 -22.95 -4.98 -7.58
CA ALA A 579 -23.05 -3.82 -6.71
C ALA A 579 -23.44 -4.21 -5.27
N GLU A 580 -24.41 -5.11 -5.11
CA GLU A 580 -24.82 -5.62 -3.80
C GLU A 580 -23.74 -6.46 -3.10
N ALA A 581 -22.95 -7.23 -3.85
CA ALA A 581 -21.87 -8.05 -3.32
C ALA A 581 -20.68 -7.22 -2.83
N SER A 582 -20.48 -6.01 -3.37
CA SER A 582 -19.46 -5.07 -2.93
C SER A 582 -19.93 -4.34 -1.67
N PHE A 583 -19.51 -4.81 -0.49
CA PHE A 583 -19.88 -4.21 0.79
C PHE A 583 -18.64 -3.88 1.62
N GLY A 584 -18.22 -2.61 1.60
CA GLY A 584 -17.12 -2.08 2.39
C GLY A 584 -17.54 -1.08 3.48
N PHE A 585 -16.53 -0.59 4.20
CA PHE A 585 -16.67 0.34 5.33
C PHE A 585 -17.28 1.69 4.94
N GLU A 586 -17.11 2.11 3.69
CA GLU A 586 -17.72 3.32 3.12
C GLU A 586 -19.25 3.32 3.29
N HIS A 587 -19.90 2.17 3.09
CA HIS A 587 -21.35 2.03 3.28
C HIS A 587 -21.75 2.20 4.75
N LEU A 588 -20.89 1.82 5.70
CA LEU A 588 -21.16 2.01 7.12
C LEU A 588 -21.12 3.49 7.50
N CYS A 589 -20.14 4.23 6.96
CA CYS A 589 -20.03 5.67 7.14
C CYS A 589 -21.22 6.41 6.51
N ARG A 590 -21.65 5.97 5.32
CA ARG A 590 -22.84 6.51 4.66
C ARG A 590 -24.11 6.29 5.48
N GLU A 591 -24.27 5.10 6.06
CA GLU A 591 -25.38 4.78 6.97
C GLU A 591 -25.39 5.67 8.21
N MET A 592 -24.22 5.90 8.83
CA MET A 592 -24.06 6.86 9.95
C MET A 592 -24.51 8.27 9.56
N GLY A 593 -24.19 8.71 8.34
CA GLY A 593 -24.65 9.98 7.82
C GLY A 593 -26.17 10.07 7.67
N GLN A 594 -26.81 9.01 7.17
CA GLN A 594 -28.28 8.96 7.06
C GLN A 594 -28.97 8.89 8.42
N ILE A 595 -28.38 8.20 9.41
CA ILE A 595 -28.83 8.24 10.81
C ILE A 595 -28.83 9.69 11.31
N TYR A 596 -27.70 10.39 11.14
CA TYR A 596 -27.57 11.78 11.57
C TYR A 596 -28.59 12.70 10.89
N GLU A 597 -28.70 12.65 9.56
CA GLU A 597 -29.63 13.46 8.77
C GLU A 597 -31.08 13.25 9.19
N SER A 598 -31.51 12.00 9.41
CA SER A 598 -32.87 11.68 9.83
C SER A 598 -33.21 12.24 11.22
N ILE A 599 -32.29 12.12 12.18
CA ILE A 599 -32.47 12.65 13.54
C ILE A 599 -32.48 14.19 13.51
N TYR A 600 -31.54 14.78 12.80
CA TYR A 600 -31.36 16.24 12.76
C TYR A 600 -32.52 16.96 12.07
N GLN A 601 -33.09 16.39 11.00
CA GLN A 601 -34.18 17.03 10.25
C GLN A 601 -35.56 16.84 10.88
N CYS A 602 -35.82 15.73 11.58
CA CYS A 602 -37.14 15.47 12.15
C CYS A 602 -37.46 16.23 13.45
N ARG A 603 -36.45 16.73 14.19
CA ARG A 603 -36.55 17.55 15.43
C ARG A 603 -37.85 17.38 16.24
N SER A 604 -38.23 16.15 16.58
CA SER A 604 -39.42 15.83 17.36
C SER A 604 -39.06 15.40 18.79
N PRO A 605 -40.00 15.45 19.76
CA PRO A 605 -39.77 14.91 21.11
C PRO A 605 -39.24 13.47 21.09
N ASP A 606 -39.68 12.66 20.11
CA ASP A 606 -39.23 11.28 19.93
C ASP A 606 -37.73 11.12 19.63
N THR A 607 -37.05 12.19 19.21
CA THR A 607 -35.61 12.16 18.90
C THR A 607 -34.73 12.37 20.13
N ILE A 608 -35.29 12.71 21.29
CA ILE A 608 -34.54 13.06 22.51
C ILE A 608 -33.54 11.96 22.89
N ASN A 609 -33.97 10.69 22.88
CA ASN A 609 -33.11 9.55 23.24
C ASN A 609 -32.02 9.25 22.20
N LEU A 610 -32.13 9.78 20.99
CA LEU A 610 -31.17 9.60 19.89
C LEU A 610 -30.21 10.80 19.75
N LYS A 611 -30.43 11.90 20.48
CA LYS A 611 -29.55 13.08 20.44
C LYS A 611 -28.10 12.77 20.84
N PRO A 612 -27.81 11.98 21.90
CA PRO A 612 -26.43 11.64 22.25
C PRO A 612 -25.72 10.91 21.11
N LEU A 613 -26.43 10.00 20.44
CA LEU A 613 -25.92 9.29 19.27
C LEU A 613 -25.64 10.28 18.12
N ALA A 614 -26.61 11.14 17.76
CA ALA A 614 -26.43 12.12 16.69
C ALA A 614 -25.26 13.09 16.94
N ASN A 615 -24.99 13.46 18.19
CA ASN A 615 -23.84 14.30 18.53
C ASN A 615 -22.50 13.56 18.39
N MET A 616 -22.50 12.25 18.63
CA MET A 616 -21.30 11.41 18.60
C MET A 616 -20.87 11.02 17.18
N LEU A 617 -21.83 10.78 16.26
CA LEU A 617 -21.50 10.28 14.91
C LEU A 617 -20.55 11.22 14.13
N PRO A 618 -20.78 12.55 14.06
CA PRO A 618 -19.86 13.43 13.36
C PRO A 618 -18.47 13.48 14.00
N LEU A 619 -18.38 13.34 15.33
CA LEU A 619 -17.11 13.29 16.07
C LEU A 619 -16.31 12.03 15.71
N ILE A 620 -16.96 10.87 15.65
CA ILE A 620 -16.32 9.62 15.22
C ILE A 620 -15.76 9.77 13.80
N THR A 621 -16.57 10.25 12.87
CA THR A 621 -16.14 10.39 11.47
C THR A 621 -15.03 11.43 11.31
N ALA A 622 -15.06 12.54 12.04
CA ALA A 622 -13.97 13.52 12.03
C ALA A 622 -12.65 12.92 12.55
N LYS A 623 -12.68 12.11 13.62
CA LYS A 623 -11.48 11.38 14.08
C LYS A 623 -10.94 10.41 13.06
N LEU A 624 -11.82 9.61 12.44
CA LEU A 624 -11.41 8.68 11.39
C LEU A 624 -10.76 9.42 10.21
N LEU A 625 -11.28 10.59 9.83
CA LEU A 625 -10.67 11.43 8.81
C LEU A 625 -9.25 11.91 9.21
N VAL A 626 -9.05 12.33 10.45
CA VAL A 626 -7.71 12.70 10.98
C VAL A 626 -6.77 11.48 11.01
N MET A 627 -7.29 10.28 11.25
CA MET A 627 -6.53 9.03 11.18
C MET A 627 -6.22 8.56 9.75
N GLY A 628 -6.63 9.33 8.72
CA GLY A 628 -6.39 9.01 7.31
C GLY A 628 -7.41 8.05 6.69
N GLN A 629 -8.60 7.91 7.28
CA GLN A 629 -9.72 7.22 6.63
C GLN A 629 -10.41 8.15 5.62
N PRO A 630 -10.63 7.72 4.36
CA PRO A 630 -11.36 8.52 3.39
C PRO A 630 -12.80 8.81 3.86
N PHE A 631 -13.23 10.06 3.73
CA PHE A 631 -14.59 10.48 4.05
C PHE A 631 -15.40 10.78 2.78
N GLU A 632 -16.49 10.06 2.56
CA GLU A 632 -17.40 10.29 1.44
C GLU A 632 -18.26 11.54 1.68
N ILE A 633 -18.10 12.56 0.84
CA ILE A 633 -18.91 13.79 0.86
C ILE A 633 -20.07 13.77 -0.12
N MET A 634 -19.98 12.99 -1.20
CA MET A 634 -21.05 12.80 -2.17
C MET A 634 -21.24 11.33 -2.42
N ASP A 635 -22.47 10.85 -2.23
CA ASP A 635 -22.85 9.48 -2.51
C ASP A 635 -22.88 9.24 -4.02
N GLY A 636 -22.03 8.35 -4.52
CA GLY A 636 -21.96 8.00 -5.94
C GLY A 636 -23.14 7.20 -6.46
N ASP A 637 -23.80 6.40 -5.61
CA ASP A 637 -24.92 5.57 -6.05
C ASP A 637 -26.13 6.42 -6.45
N ILE A 638 -26.27 7.58 -5.79
CA ILE A 638 -27.42 8.49 -5.93
C ILE A 638 -27.03 9.86 -6.52
N ALA A 639 -25.73 10.16 -6.60
CA ALA A 639 -25.17 11.47 -6.92
C ALA A 639 -25.79 12.59 -6.09
N ASN A 640 -25.69 12.49 -4.76
CA ASN A 640 -26.21 13.53 -3.87
C ASN A 640 -25.34 13.73 -2.63
N VAL A 641 -25.33 14.96 -2.13
CA VAL A 641 -24.54 15.37 -0.97
C VAL A 641 -25.44 15.45 0.27
N PRO A 642 -25.20 14.66 1.32
CA PRO A 642 -25.88 14.83 2.61
C PRO A 642 -25.29 16.05 3.34
N LEU A 643 -25.77 17.25 2.96
CA LEU A 643 -25.18 18.53 3.37
C LEU A 643 -25.14 18.75 4.90
N CYS A 644 -26.15 18.31 5.66
CA CYS A 644 -26.15 18.51 7.11
C CYS A 644 -25.09 17.61 7.76
N TRP A 645 -24.97 16.38 7.28
CA TRP A 645 -23.94 15.43 7.72
C TRP A 645 -22.53 15.95 7.42
N VAL A 646 -22.25 16.31 6.17
CA VAL A 646 -20.93 16.83 5.77
C VAL A 646 -20.57 18.07 6.60
N LYS A 647 -21.50 19.02 6.76
CA LYS A 647 -21.29 20.21 7.59
C LYS A 647 -20.98 19.86 9.04
N ALA A 648 -21.68 18.89 9.63
CA ALA A 648 -21.46 18.48 11.01
C ALA A 648 -20.08 17.84 11.22
N VAL A 649 -19.64 16.99 10.29
CA VAL A 649 -18.31 16.37 10.33
C VAL A 649 -17.22 17.44 10.20
N LEU A 650 -17.33 18.35 9.23
CA LEU A 650 -16.36 19.43 9.05
C LEU A 650 -16.32 20.40 10.23
N GLN A 651 -17.46 20.63 10.91
CA GLN A 651 -17.49 21.43 12.13
C GLN A 651 -16.78 20.74 13.30
N GLN A 652 -16.91 19.42 13.44
CA GLN A 652 -16.14 18.66 14.43
C GLN A 652 -14.65 18.67 14.10
N LEU A 653 -14.28 18.52 12.82
CA LEU A 653 -12.90 18.63 12.36
C LEU A 653 -12.30 20.01 12.70
N ARG A 654 -13.04 21.10 12.45
CA ARG A 654 -12.63 22.47 12.84
C ARG A 654 -12.49 22.62 14.35
N THR A 655 -13.33 21.96 15.13
CA THR A 655 -13.24 21.99 16.60
C THR A 655 -11.98 21.26 17.09
N MET A 656 -11.58 20.18 16.40
CA MET A 656 -10.40 19.38 16.73
C MET A 656 -9.08 20.03 16.33
N LEU A 657 -9.02 20.58 15.12
CA LEU A 657 -7.78 21.12 14.54
C LEU A 657 -7.63 22.64 14.73
N GLY A 658 -8.70 23.33 15.16
CA GLY A 658 -8.79 24.78 15.17
C GLY A 658 -9.13 25.37 13.81
N GLU A 659 -9.06 26.70 13.71
CA GLU A 659 -9.18 27.40 12.42
C GLU A 659 -7.91 27.20 11.61
N LYS A 660 -8.01 26.43 10.52
CA LYS A 660 -6.92 26.03 9.65
C LYS A 660 -7.20 26.41 8.21
N LYS A 661 -6.17 26.86 7.49
CA LYS A 661 -6.25 27.19 6.07
C LYS A 661 -6.05 25.92 5.24
N LEU A 662 -6.95 25.67 4.32
CA LEU A 662 -6.96 24.48 3.47
C LEU A 662 -6.66 24.86 2.02
N LEU A 663 -5.88 24.03 1.33
CA LEU A 663 -5.80 23.99 -0.12
C LEU A 663 -6.62 22.80 -0.62
N ALA A 664 -7.70 23.03 -1.33
CA ALA A 664 -8.53 21.97 -1.90
C ALA A 664 -7.97 21.52 -3.26
N LEU A 665 -7.44 20.30 -3.31
CA LEU A 665 -6.90 19.69 -4.52
C LEU A 665 -7.82 18.56 -4.98
N SER A 666 -8.47 18.74 -6.13
CA SER A 666 -9.38 17.75 -6.69
C SER A 666 -8.81 17.04 -7.92
N VAL A 667 -9.31 15.84 -8.22
CA VAL A 667 -8.95 15.10 -9.44
C VAL A 667 -10.20 14.75 -10.24
N LEU A 668 -10.09 14.79 -11.57
CA LEU A 668 -11.14 14.44 -12.52
C LEU A 668 -10.56 13.56 -13.63
N GLY A 669 -11.37 12.71 -14.24
CA GLY A 669 -10.95 11.88 -15.37
C GLY A 669 -11.79 10.61 -15.51
N ILE A 670 -11.68 9.95 -16.66
CA ILE A 670 -12.44 8.72 -16.93
C ILE A 670 -12.21 7.63 -15.88
N GLN A 671 -13.14 6.68 -15.82
CA GLN A 671 -12.97 5.48 -15.00
C GLN A 671 -11.69 4.73 -15.37
N SER A 672 -10.97 4.26 -14.35
CA SER A 672 -9.73 3.49 -14.52
C SER A 672 -8.59 4.23 -15.24
N SER A 673 -8.58 5.58 -15.20
CA SER A 673 -7.46 6.42 -15.68
C SER A 673 -6.29 6.54 -14.72
N GLY A 674 -6.38 5.99 -13.50
CA GLY A 674 -5.30 6.06 -12.51
C GLY A 674 -5.35 7.28 -11.57
N LYS A 675 -6.53 7.91 -11.38
CA LYS A 675 -6.73 9.05 -10.47
C LYS A 675 -6.35 8.77 -9.02
N SER A 676 -7.01 7.79 -8.40
CA SER A 676 -6.74 7.38 -7.02
C SER A 676 -5.31 6.87 -6.87
N THR A 677 -4.76 6.20 -7.91
CA THR A 677 -3.35 5.78 -7.95
C THR A 677 -2.40 6.97 -7.92
N LEU A 678 -2.65 8.01 -8.71
CA LEU A 678 -1.88 9.26 -8.72
C LEU A 678 -1.91 9.92 -7.34
N LEU A 679 -3.10 10.12 -6.77
CA LEU A 679 -3.24 10.76 -5.45
C LEU A 679 -2.60 9.93 -4.32
N ASN A 680 -2.77 8.61 -4.34
CA ASN A 680 -2.14 7.70 -3.39
C ASN A 680 -0.61 7.66 -3.53
N THR A 681 -0.08 7.94 -4.72
CA THR A 681 1.37 8.07 -4.96
C THR A 681 1.84 9.43 -4.47
N MET A 682 1.13 10.51 -4.79
CA MET A 682 1.51 11.89 -4.47
C MET A 682 1.53 12.19 -2.97
N PHE A 683 0.56 11.65 -2.22
CA PHE A 683 0.35 12.00 -0.81
C PHE A 683 0.29 10.80 0.14
N GLY A 684 0.48 9.58 -0.36
CA GLY A 684 0.45 8.37 0.48
C GLY A 684 -0.93 7.94 0.98
N LEU A 685 -1.97 8.39 0.31
CA LEU A 685 -3.36 8.22 0.70
C LEU A 685 -3.83 6.77 0.54
N GLN A 686 -5.00 6.50 1.12
CA GLN A 686 -5.63 5.18 1.12
C GLN A 686 -6.95 5.14 0.32
N PHE A 687 -7.01 5.86 -0.81
CA PHE A 687 -8.16 5.75 -1.72
C PHE A 687 -8.19 4.36 -2.37
N ALA A 688 -9.39 3.83 -2.64
CA ALA A 688 -9.56 2.50 -3.21
C ALA A 688 -9.06 2.42 -4.66
N VAL A 689 -8.33 1.35 -5.02
CA VAL A 689 -7.67 1.18 -6.35
C VAL A 689 -7.94 -0.16 -7.04
N SER A 690 -8.96 -0.93 -6.65
CA SER A 690 -9.20 -2.29 -7.19
C SER A 690 -10.13 -2.35 -8.40
N ALA A 691 -9.79 -3.19 -9.38
CA ALA A 691 -10.68 -3.54 -10.49
C ALA A 691 -11.97 -4.21 -9.96
N GLY A 692 -13.14 -3.63 -10.28
CA GLY A 692 -14.45 -4.12 -9.83
C GLY A 692 -14.98 -3.47 -8.55
N ARG A 693 -14.19 -2.64 -7.85
CA ARG A 693 -14.66 -1.66 -6.87
C ARG A 693 -14.13 -0.29 -7.28
N CYS A 694 -14.68 0.24 -8.35
CA CYS A 694 -14.34 1.61 -8.72
C CYS A 694 -14.86 2.55 -7.63
N THR A 695 -14.10 3.61 -7.32
CA THR A 695 -14.56 4.69 -6.44
C THR A 695 -15.92 5.16 -6.95
N ARG A 696 -16.96 5.09 -6.13
CA ARG A 696 -18.29 5.63 -6.42
C ARG A 696 -18.53 6.81 -5.49
N GLY A 697 -18.79 8.00 -6.03
CA GLY A 697 -18.95 9.22 -5.26
C GLY A 697 -17.70 10.07 -5.17
N VAL A 698 -17.66 10.96 -4.17
CA VAL A 698 -16.55 11.90 -3.94
C VAL A 698 -16.04 11.75 -2.53
N PHE A 699 -14.74 11.49 -2.38
CA PHE A 699 -14.08 11.24 -1.11
C PHE A 699 -13.03 12.29 -0.81
N ILE A 700 -12.89 12.65 0.46
CA ILE A 700 -11.85 13.58 0.93
C ILE A 700 -10.90 12.90 1.91
N GLN A 701 -9.64 13.29 1.88
CA GLN A 701 -8.62 13.02 2.89
C GLN A 701 -7.83 14.28 3.20
N LEU A 702 -7.33 14.39 4.43
CA LEU A 702 -6.59 15.56 4.90
C LEU A 702 -5.09 15.22 4.96
N VAL A 703 -4.25 16.10 4.42
CA VAL A 703 -2.79 15.95 4.44
C VAL A 703 -2.17 17.19 5.10
N PRO A 704 -1.40 17.04 6.20
CA PRO A 704 -0.80 18.18 6.89
C PRO A 704 0.37 18.75 6.09
N ILE A 705 0.56 20.07 6.20
CA ILE A 705 1.74 20.77 5.69
C ILE A 705 2.60 21.17 6.89
N ASP A 706 3.76 20.55 7.03
CA ASP A 706 4.73 20.74 8.12
C ASP A 706 5.87 21.61 7.61
N THR A 707 5.56 22.86 7.25
CA THR A 707 6.53 23.82 6.72
C THR A 707 6.17 25.23 7.17
N ALA A 708 7.16 25.95 7.70
CA ALA A 708 6.96 27.35 8.08
C ALA A 708 6.72 28.23 6.84
N ASN A 709 5.89 29.26 6.98
CA ASN A 709 5.59 30.26 5.94
C ASN A 709 4.79 29.75 4.72
N THR A 710 4.13 28.60 4.80
CA THR A 710 3.17 28.19 3.77
C THR A 710 1.86 28.96 3.88
N LYS A 711 1.16 29.15 2.75
CA LYS A 711 -0.15 29.83 2.72
C LYS A 711 -1.26 29.00 3.39
N PHE A 712 -1.05 27.68 3.49
CA PHE A 712 -2.03 26.69 3.92
C PHE A 712 -1.44 25.79 5.01
N ASP A 713 -2.29 25.32 5.92
CA ASP A 713 -1.94 24.37 6.98
C ASP A 713 -2.14 22.91 6.52
N TYR A 714 -3.08 22.67 5.62
CA TYR A 714 -3.41 21.34 5.10
C TYR A 714 -3.78 21.38 3.62
N VAL A 715 -3.55 20.25 2.95
CA VAL A 715 -4.16 19.94 1.65
C VAL A 715 -5.37 19.06 1.89
N LEU A 716 -6.53 19.48 1.40
CA LEU A 716 -7.72 18.66 1.34
C LEU A 716 -7.77 17.98 -0.03
N VAL A 717 -7.39 16.70 -0.06
CA VAL A 717 -7.33 15.93 -1.30
C VAL A 717 -8.68 15.30 -1.58
N ILE A 718 -9.24 15.58 -2.77
CA ILE A 718 -10.57 15.16 -3.20
C ILE A 718 -10.44 14.15 -4.34
N ASP A 719 -10.70 12.87 -4.06
CA ASP A 719 -10.77 11.80 -5.05
C ASP A 719 -12.22 11.60 -5.53
N THR A 720 -12.38 11.23 -6.79
CA THR A 720 -13.70 11.15 -7.41
C THR A 720 -13.92 9.83 -8.13
N GLU A 721 -15.19 9.49 -8.28
CA GLU A 721 -15.64 8.53 -9.26
C GLU A 721 -15.11 8.83 -10.66
N GLY A 722 -14.91 7.76 -11.43
CA GLY A 722 -14.54 7.86 -12.82
C GLY A 722 -15.69 8.27 -13.70
N LEU A 723 -15.45 9.29 -14.53
CA LEU A 723 -16.42 9.69 -15.55
C LEU A 723 -16.67 8.55 -16.54
N ARG A 724 -17.88 8.52 -17.11
CA ARG A 724 -18.33 7.59 -18.15
C ARG A 724 -18.35 6.13 -17.74
N ALA A 725 -18.65 5.83 -16.49
CA ALA A 725 -18.76 4.45 -16.01
C ALA A 725 -19.74 3.63 -16.87
N PRO A 726 -19.35 2.47 -17.45
CA PRO A 726 -20.19 1.67 -18.34
C PRO A 726 -21.57 1.33 -17.77
N GLU A 727 -21.63 1.16 -16.45
CA GLU A 727 -22.76 0.72 -15.62
C GLU A 727 -23.93 1.75 -15.55
N LEU A 728 -23.73 3.01 -15.97
CA LEU A 728 -24.73 4.09 -15.85
C LEU A 728 -25.56 4.36 -17.12
N ALA A 729 -25.74 3.36 -17.98
CA ALA A 729 -26.14 3.46 -19.39
C ALA A 729 -27.34 4.36 -19.77
N SER A 730 -28.22 4.76 -18.84
CA SER A 730 -29.41 5.59 -19.13
C SER A 730 -29.35 7.05 -18.62
N GLN A 731 -28.40 7.43 -17.75
CA GLN A 731 -28.26 8.80 -17.20
C GLN A 731 -26.80 9.35 -17.19
N LYS A 732 -25.91 8.70 -17.95
CA LYS A 732 -24.45 8.97 -18.03
C LYS A 732 -24.06 10.45 -18.03
N HIS A 733 -24.53 11.22 -19.02
CA HIS A 733 -24.05 12.58 -19.24
C HIS A 733 -24.44 13.54 -18.12
N THR A 734 -25.65 13.41 -17.55
CA THR A 734 -26.09 14.30 -16.48
C THR A 734 -25.36 14.02 -15.17
N HIS A 735 -25.12 12.75 -14.86
CA HIS A 735 -24.41 12.34 -13.65
C HIS A 735 -22.93 12.78 -13.70
N ASP A 736 -22.26 12.51 -14.82
CA ASP A 736 -20.86 12.90 -15.04
C ASP A 736 -20.69 14.43 -14.96
N ASN A 737 -21.60 15.19 -15.56
CA ASN A 737 -21.57 16.66 -15.50
C ASN A 737 -21.86 17.19 -14.09
N GLU A 738 -22.77 16.55 -13.34
CA GLU A 738 -23.05 16.91 -11.93
C GLU A 738 -21.80 16.72 -11.06
N ILE A 739 -21.13 15.56 -11.14
CA ILE A 739 -19.91 15.28 -10.40
C ILE A 739 -18.77 16.23 -10.82
N ALA A 740 -18.53 16.39 -12.12
CA ALA A 740 -17.46 17.26 -12.60
C ALA A 740 -17.64 18.72 -12.15
N THR A 741 -18.87 19.25 -12.26
CA THR A 741 -19.18 20.61 -11.80
C THR A 741 -18.98 20.75 -10.29
N PHE A 742 -19.41 19.76 -9.51
CA PHE A 742 -19.25 19.77 -8.05
C PHE A 742 -17.77 19.73 -7.63
N VAL A 743 -16.99 18.82 -8.20
CA VAL A 743 -15.58 18.59 -7.86
C VAL A 743 -14.69 19.74 -8.31
N ILE A 744 -14.91 20.26 -9.52
CA ILE A 744 -14.20 21.44 -10.00
C ILE A 744 -14.58 22.63 -9.12
N GLY A 745 -15.86 22.81 -8.79
CA GLY A 745 -16.33 23.91 -7.94
C GLY A 745 -15.78 23.88 -6.51
N LEU A 746 -15.42 22.71 -5.99
CA LEU A 746 -14.79 22.56 -4.67
C LEU A 746 -13.27 22.75 -4.69
N GLY A 747 -12.62 22.54 -5.83
CA GLY A 747 -11.16 22.59 -5.94
C GLY A 747 -10.66 24.03 -6.06
N ASP A 748 -9.62 24.36 -5.30
CA ASP A 748 -8.74 25.49 -5.61
C ASP A 748 -7.86 25.13 -6.82
N ILE A 749 -7.47 23.86 -6.90
CA ILE A 749 -6.70 23.27 -7.99
C ILE A 749 -7.38 21.97 -8.43
N THR A 750 -7.65 21.80 -9.73
CA THR A 750 -8.18 20.54 -10.27
C THR A 750 -7.19 19.86 -11.21
N ILE A 751 -6.84 18.62 -10.89
CA ILE A 751 -6.06 17.72 -11.75
C ILE A 751 -7.01 17.03 -12.73
N VAL A 752 -6.86 17.29 -14.03
CA VAL A 752 -7.58 16.58 -15.09
C VAL A 752 -6.69 15.46 -15.63
N ASN A 753 -6.99 14.24 -15.22
CA ASN A 753 -6.19 13.05 -15.49
C ASN A 753 -6.66 12.32 -16.76
N ILE A 754 -5.80 12.31 -17.79
CA ILE A 754 -6.02 11.76 -19.12
C ILE A 754 -5.16 10.51 -19.27
N LYS A 755 -5.75 9.39 -19.72
CA LYS A 755 -5.03 8.11 -19.87
C LYS A 755 -4.60 7.91 -21.32
N GLY A 756 -3.30 7.77 -21.55
CA GLY A 756 -2.73 7.50 -22.88
C GLY A 756 -3.01 8.60 -23.90
N GLU A 757 -2.91 8.24 -25.17
CA GLU A 757 -3.05 9.15 -26.33
C GLU A 757 -4.38 8.96 -27.08
N ASN A 758 -5.34 8.25 -26.50
CA ASN A 758 -6.63 8.01 -27.16
C ASN A 758 -7.39 9.33 -27.31
N THR A 759 -7.47 9.83 -28.53
CA THR A 759 -8.09 11.12 -28.86
C THR A 759 -9.57 11.16 -28.48
N ALA A 760 -10.30 10.05 -28.55
CA ALA A 760 -11.71 10.01 -28.16
C ALA A 760 -11.88 10.19 -26.64
N GLU A 761 -11.13 9.44 -25.84
CA GLU A 761 -11.15 9.54 -24.37
C GLU A 761 -10.69 10.91 -23.88
N MET A 762 -9.67 11.48 -24.53
CA MET A 762 -9.21 12.83 -24.26
C MET A 762 -10.34 13.84 -24.50
N LYS A 763 -10.91 13.84 -25.71
CA LYS A 763 -12.03 14.73 -26.08
C LYS A 763 -13.19 14.62 -25.07
N ASP A 764 -13.50 13.40 -24.69
CA ASP A 764 -14.59 13.08 -23.78
C ASP A 764 -14.44 13.70 -22.38
N VAL A 765 -13.24 13.65 -21.78
CA VAL A 765 -12.96 14.25 -20.47
C VAL A 765 -12.87 15.76 -20.57
N LEU A 766 -12.20 16.25 -21.60
CA LEU A 766 -12.00 17.67 -21.83
C LEU A 766 -13.33 18.39 -22.00
N GLN A 767 -14.26 17.86 -22.79
CA GLN A 767 -15.58 18.46 -22.96
C GLN A 767 -16.30 18.62 -21.61
N ILE A 768 -16.33 17.58 -20.79
CA ILE A 768 -16.97 17.62 -19.46
C ILE A 768 -16.29 18.66 -18.56
N ALA A 769 -14.96 18.69 -18.53
CA ALA A 769 -14.19 19.62 -17.71
C ALA A 769 -14.40 21.08 -18.16
N VAL A 770 -14.31 21.35 -19.46
CA VAL A 770 -14.51 22.68 -20.07
C VAL A 770 -15.90 23.21 -19.78
N HIS A 771 -16.95 22.39 -19.95
CA HIS A 771 -18.33 22.80 -19.59
C HIS A 771 -18.45 23.16 -18.10
N ALA A 772 -17.82 22.39 -17.21
CA ALA A 772 -17.85 22.67 -15.79
C ALA A 772 -17.10 23.98 -15.45
N PHE A 773 -15.89 24.20 -15.99
CA PHE A 773 -15.15 25.45 -15.82
C PHE A 773 -15.92 26.67 -16.37
N LEU A 774 -16.53 26.53 -17.55
CA LEU A 774 -17.32 27.57 -18.18
C LEU A 774 -18.53 27.97 -17.31
N ARG A 775 -19.29 27.00 -16.81
CA ARG A 775 -20.42 27.26 -15.90
C ARG A 775 -19.98 27.91 -14.59
N LEU A 776 -18.85 27.49 -14.05
CA LEU A 776 -18.28 28.09 -12.86
C LEU A 776 -17.85 29.53 -13.12
N LYS A 777 -17.20 29.83 -14.25
CA LYS A 777 -16.86 31.20 -14.66
C LYS A 777 -18.08 32.11 -14.69
N LEU A 778 -19.18 31.67 -15.30
CA LEU A 778 -20.43 32.46 -15.37
C LEU A 778 -21.05 32.70 -13.99
N THR A 779 -20.87 31.74 -13.07
CA THR A 779 -21.32 31.88 -11.68
C THR A 779 -20.33 32.73 -10.86
N ASN A 780 -19.06 32.76 -11.27
CA ASN A 780 -17.93 33.34 -10.56
C ASN A 780 -17.86 34.85 -10.55
N GLU A 781 -18.53 35.55 -11.48
CA GLU A 781 -18.69 37.00 -11.41
C GLU A 781 -19.29 37.45 -10.05
N LYS A 782 -19.94 36.53 -9.31
CA LYS A 782 -20.48 36.73 -7.95
C LYS A 782 -19.65 36.12 -6.82
N LEU A 783 -18.74 35.17 -7.10
CA LEU A 783 -18.06 34.33 -6.09
C LEU A 783 -16.55 34.55 -5.97
N ASN A 784 -15.90 35.18 -6.97
CA ASN A 784 -14.47 35.49 -6.99
C ASN A 784 -13.57 34.27 -6.69
N LEU A 785 -13.91 33.08 -7.21
CA LEU A 785 -13.07 31.88 -7.05
C LEU A 785 -11.83 31.98 -7.95
N LYS A 786 -10.63 31.77 -7.39
CA LYS A 786 -9.35 31.73 -8.11
C LYS A 786 -8.93 30.29 -8.37
N GLN A 787 -9.71 29.59 -9.18
CA GLN A 787 -9.44 28.19 -9.49
C GLN A 787 -8.34 28.08 -10.53
N THR A 788 -7.56 27.02 -10.44
CA THR A 788 -6.55 26.64 -11.44
C THR A 788 -6.73 25.17 -11.83
N CYS A 789 -6.16 24.77 -12.96
CA CYS A 789 -6.20 23.39 -13.41
C CYS A 789 -4.84 22.89 -13.89
N VAL A 790 -4.63 21.58 -13.77
CA VAL A 790 -3.44 20.89 -14.24
C VAL A 790 -3.86 19.65 -15.02
N PHE A 791 -3.37 19.49 -16.24
CA PHE A 791 -3.60 18.30 -17.04
C PHE A 791 -2.44 17.31 -16.84
N VAL A 792 -2.79 16.05 -16.61
CA VAL A 792 -1.82 14.96 -16.47
C VAL A 792 -2.12 13.92 -17.53
N HIS A 793 -1.18 13.71 -18.44
CA HIS A 793 -1.20 12.63 -19.42
C HIS A 793 -0.43 11.43 -18.86
N GLN A 794 -1.16 10.35 -18.53
CA GLN A 794 -0.54 9.11 -18.08
C GLN A 794 -0.11 8.23 -19.26
N ASN A 795 0.91 7.40 -19.03
CA ASN A 795 1.40 6.38 -19.95
C ASN A 795 1.96 6.96 -21.26
N VAL A 796 2.72 8.06 -21.16
CA VAL A 796 3.39 8.68 -22.31
C VAL A 796 4.83 8.19 -22.37
N PRO A 797 5.29 7.57 -23.49
CA PRO A 797 6.64 7.02 -23.60
C PRO A 797 7.73 8.08 -23.46
N ALA A 798 8.78 7.78 -22.71
CA ALA A 798 9.92 8.70 -22.48
C ALA A 798 10.75 9.00 -23.74
N SER A 799 10.56 8.26 -24.84
CA SER A 799 11.34 8.38 -26.08
C SER A 799 10.97 9.56 -26.97
N ASP A 800 9.92 10.32 -26.65
CA ASP A 800 9.52 11.50 -27.41
C ASP A 800 10.19 12.75 -26.84
N ALA A 801 11.35 13.07 -27.43
CA ALA A 801 12.17 14.25 -27.15
C ALA A 801 11.35 15.56 -27.04
N ASN A 802 11.87 16.51 -26.27
CA ASN A 802 11.30 17.84 -25.97
C ASN A 802 10.56 18.51 -27.16
N ASP A 803 11.03 18.34 -28.41
CA ASP A 803 10.38 18.93 -29.60
C ASP A 803 9.01 18.32 -29.94
N LYS A 804 8.81 17.01 -29.73
CA LYS A 804 7.50 16.36 -29.90
C LYS A 804 6.54 16.74 -28.78
N MET A 805 7.05 16.98 -27.57
CA MET A 805 6.24 17.47 -26.44
C MET A 805 5.72 18.89 -26.71
N MET A 806 6.54 19.79 -27.27
CA MET A 806 6.10 21.14 -27.63
C MET A 806 4.98 21.14 -28.69
N GLN A 807 5.13 20.34 -29.77
CA GLN A 807 4.07 20.19 -30.77
C GLN A 807 2.82 19.51 -30.21
N GLY A 808 2.99 18.55 -29.30
CA GLY A 808 1.89 17.90 -28.59
C GLY A 808 1.10 18.88 -27.72
N ARG A 809 1.81 19.76 -26.98
CA ARG A 809 1.20 20.83 -26.17
C ARG A 809 0.44 21.83 -27.03
N GLN A 810 1.00 22.28 -28.15
CA GLN A 810 0.31 23.19 -29.08
C GLN A 810 -0.99 22.58 -29.59
N LYS A 811 -0.95 21.34 -30.11
CA LYS A 811 -2.15 20.62 -30.54
C LYS A 811 -3.17 20.42 -29.43
N PHE A 812 -2.70 20.17 -28.21
CA PHE A 812 -3.58 20.04 -27.05
C PHE A 812 -4.32 21.34 -26.72
N VAL A 813 -3.63 22.48 -26.78
CA VAL A 813 -4.26 23.81 -26.62
C VAL A 813 -5.27 24.09 -27.74
N GLU A 814 -4.94 23.75 -28.99
CA GLU A 814 -5.88 23.91 -30.11
C GLU A 814 -7.18 23.10 -29.89
N VAL A 815 -7.07 21.86 -29.42
CA VAL A 815 -8.23 21.02 -29.06
C VAL A 815 -9.01 21.61 -27.89
N LEU A 816 -8.33 22.13 -26.86
CA LEU A 816 -9.00 22.81 -25.74
C LEU A 816 -9.79 24.04 -26.20
N ASP A 817 -9.22 24.85 -27.10
CA ASP A 817 -9.87 26.04 -27.64
C ASP A 817 -11.06 25.69 -28.53
N GLU A 818 -10.94 24.64 -29.36
CA GLU A 818 -12.05 24.08 -30.15
C GLU A 818 -13.22 23.68 -29.22
N MET A 819 -12.95 22.88 -28.19
CA MET A 819 -13.96 22.44 -27.23
C MET A 819 -14.57 23.58 -26.42
N THR A 820 -13.77 24.59 -26.10
CA THR A 820 -14.23 25.77 -25.40
C THR A 820 -15.23 26.57 -26.24
N ARG A 821 -14.95 26.72 -27.54
CA ARG A 821 -15.89 27.37 -28.48
C ARG A 821 -17.21 26.60 -28.57
N GLU A 822 -17.13 25.28 -28.76
CA GLU A 822 -18.33 24.43 -28.81
C GLU A 822 -19.16 24.51 -27.51
N ALA A 823 -18.50 24.48 -26.35
CA ALA A 823 -19.16 24.59 -25.05
C ALA A 823 -19.80 25.98 -24.84
N ALA A 824 -19.12 27.05 -25.25
CA ALA A 824 -19.62 28.42 -25.18
C ALA A 824 -20.85 28.64 -26.08
N GLU A 825 -20.83 28.09 -27.30
CA GLU A 825 -21.99 28.13 -28.21
C GLU A 825 -23.21 27.41 -27.62
N GLN A 826 -22.99 26.22 -27.02
CA GLN A 826 -24.07 25.46 -26.37
C GLN A 826 -24.68 26.20 -25.17
N GLU A 827 -23.86 26.90 -24.39
CA GLU A 827 -24.30 27.74 -23.27
C GLU A 827 -24.72 29.16 -23.72
N LYS A 828 -24.73 29.45 -25.04
CA LYS A 828 -25.15 30.70 -25.69
C LYS A 828 -24.34 31.94 -25.27
N ILE A 829 -23.01 31.79 -25.18
CA ILE A 829 -22.07 32.86 -24.81
C ILE A 829 -21.24 33.21 -26.03
N ALA A 830 -21.43 34.41 -26.59
CA ALA A 830 -20.82 34.81 -27.85
C ALA A 830 -19.32 35.20 -27.74
N ASP A 831 -18.81 35.42 -26.52
CA ASP A 831 -17.55 36.14 -26.29
C ASP A 831 -16.36 35.26 -25.85
N ILE A 832 -16.52 33.94 -25.81
CA ILE A 832 -15.48 33.00 -25.36
C ILE A 832 -15.03 32.12 -26.53
N GLN A 833 -13.74 32.24 -26.88
CA GLN A 833 -13.11 31.61 -28.04
C GLN A 833 -11.90 30.74 -27.70
N SER A 834 -11.36 30.85 -26.48
CA SER A 834 -10.19 30.08 -26.02
C SER A 834 -10.33 29.67 -24.56
N PHE A 835 -9.66 28.60 -24.17
CA PHE A 835 -9.70 28.05 -22.81
C PHE A 835 -9.08 29.02 -21.79
N ASN A 836 -8.05 29.77 -22.18
CA ASN A 836 -7.42 30.80 -21.34
C ASN A 836 -8.36 31.95 -20.98
N GLN A 837 -9.41 32.18 -21.77
CA GLN A 837 -10.45 33.13 -21.38
C GLN A 837 -11.34 32.57 -20.28
N VAL A 838 -11.45 31.24 -20.12
CA VAL A 838 -12.27 30.59 -19.10
C VAL A 838 -11.54 30.50 -17.76
N ILE A 839 -10.28 30.09 -17.78
CA ILE A 839 -9.42 29.90 -16.61
C ILE A 839 -7.98 30.27 -16.95
N ASP A 840 -7.22 30.79 -15.99
CA ASP A 840 -5.79 31.08 -16.20
C ASP A 840 -5.03 29.77 -16.43
N PHE A 841 -4.42 29.64 -17.60
CA PHE A 841 -3.82 28.40 -18.06
C PHE A 841 -2.56 28.64 -18.90
N ASP A 842 -1.47 28.02 -18.47
CA ASP A 842 -0.16 28.03 -19.12
C ASP A 842 0.23 26.58 -19.43
N SER A 843 0.23 26.20 -20.71
CA SER A 843 0.52 24.82 -21.12
C SER A 843 1.91 24.34 -20.72
N GLU A 844 2.87 25.24 -20.51
CA GLU A 844 4.23 24.89 -20.08
C GLU A 844 4.29 24.46 -18.62
N LYS A 845 3.44 25.07 -17.77
CA LYS A 845 3.41 24.83 -16.31
C LYS A 845 2.29 23.87 -15.89
N ASN A 846 1.20 23.84 -16.66
CA ASN A 846 -0.03 23.15 -16.29
C ASN A 846 -0.25 21.84 -17.06
N VAL A 847 0.66 21.41 -17.96
CA VAL A 847 0.57 20.12 -18.65
C VAL A 847 1.77 19.23 -18.31
N TRP A 848 1.47 18.11 -17.66
CA TRP A 848 2.44 17.12 -17.20
C TRP A 848 2.27 15.80 -17.93
N TYR A 849 3.40 15.19 -18.31
CA TYR A 849 3.44 13.91 -19.01
C TYR A 849 4.15 12.90 -18.13
N PHE A 850 3.45 11.82 -17.79
CA PHE A 850 3.95 10.79 -16.89
C PHE A 850 4.22 9.50 -17.66
N SER A 851 5.35 8.88 -17.36
CA SER A 851 5.66 7.53 -17.83
C SER A 851 4.69 6.50 -17.25
N ASP A 852 4.74 5.27 -17.74
CA ASP A 852 4.01 4.16 -17.12
C ASP A 852 4.40 3.98 -15.64
N LEU A 853 3.43 3.61 -14.81
CA LEU A 853 3.63 3.32 -13.39
C LEU A 853 4.55 2.12 -13.16
N TRP A 854 4.54 1.13 -14.07
CA TRP A 854 5.28 -0.12 -13.92
C TRP A 854 6.43 -0.19 -14.92
N HIS A 855 7.59 -0.66 -14.48
CA HIS A 855 8.72 -0.96 -15.36
C HIS A 855 8.58 -2.37 -15.96
N GLY A 856 7.54 -2.56 -16.80
CA GLY A 856 7.19 -3.83 -17.45
C GLY A 856 5.79 -4.35 -17.06
N ASP A 857 5.52 -5.63 -17.36
CA ASP A 857 4.21 -6.25 -17.11
C ASP A 857 4.04 -6.72 -15.63
N PRO A 858 3.00 -6.28 -14.91
CA PRO A 858 2.58 -6.92 -13.66
C PRO A 858 2.27 -8.42 -13.85
N PRO A 859 2.35 -9.26 -12.80
CA PRO A 859 2.40 -8.90 -11.38
C PRO A 859 3.81 -8.73 -10.79
N MET A 860 4.87 -9.04 -11.55
CA MET A 860 6.25 -8.99 -11.06
C MET A 860 7.01 -7.71 -11.44
N ALA A 861 6.44 -6.85 -12.29
CA ALA A 861 7.05 -5.56 -12.60
C ALA A 861 7.16 -4.66 -11.34
N PRO A 862 8.34 -4.06 -11.08
CA PRO A 862 8.49 -3.04 -10.06
C PRO A 862 7.90 -1.71 -10.52
N ALA A 863 7.61 -0.84 -9.56
CA ALA A 863 7.21 0.54 -9.84
C ALA A 863 8.34 1.29 -10.55
N ASN A 864 7.98 2.13 -11.51
CA ASN A 864 8.89 2.96 -12.30
C ASN A 864 9.30 4.20 -11.48
N PRO A 865 10.59 4.38 -11.17
CA PRO A 865 11.07 5.56 -10.46
C PRO A 865 10.75 6.88 -11.18
N GLY A 866 10.77 6.90 -12.52
CA GLY A 866 10.47 8.10 -13.31
C GLY A 866 9.03 8.60 -13.15
N TYR A 867 8.08 7.69 -12.91
CA TYR A 867 6.70 8.07 -12.55
C TYR A 867 6.69 8.79 -11.21
N SER A 868 7.33 8.20 -10.19
CA SER A 868 7.37 8.73 -8.83
C SER A 868 8.09 10.09 -8.76
N GLU A 869 9.17 10.26 -9.53
CA GLU A 869 9.89 11.52 -9.65
C GLU A 869 9.02 12.62 -10.29
N SER A 870 8.30 12.30 -11.36
CA SER A 870 7.38 13.24 -12.03
C SER A 870 6.23 13.65 -11.10
N VAL A 871 5.68 12.70 -10.34
CA VAL A 871 4.67 12.95 -9.30
C VAL A 871 5.23 13.88 -8.21
N SER A 872 6.45 13.66 -7.74
CA SER A 872 7.10 14.51 -6.72
C SER A 872 7.28 15.95 -7.23
N LYS A 873 7.80 16.13 -8.46
CA LYS A 873 7.98 17.45 -9.07
C LYS A 873 6.65 18.18 -9.24
N MET A 874 5.61 17.49 -9.68
CA MET A 874 4.27 18.07 -9.80
C MET A 874 3.70 18.45 -8.43
N LYS A 875 3.88 17.60 -7.40
CA LYS A 875 3.46 17.88 -6.02
C LYS A 875 4.10 19.17 -5.52
N GLU A 876 5.40 19.31 -5.71
CA GLU A 876 6.15 20.50 -5.31
C GLU A 876 5.64 21.76 -6.03
N ALA A 877 5.44 21.68 -7.35
CA ALA A 877 4.91 22.79 -8.14
C ALA A 877 3.50 23.23 -7.70
N ILE A 878 2.64 22.29 -7.31
CA ILE A 878 1.26 22.58 -6.86
C ILE A 878 1.22 23.17 -5.45
N ILE A 879 2.08 22.70 -4.55
CA ILE A 879 2.01 23.07 -3.13
C ILE A 879 2.87 24.32 -2.82
N PHE A 880 4.01 24.46 -3.49
CA PHE A 880 5.00 25.50 -3.19
C PHE A 880 5.20 26.53 -4.32
N GLY A 881 4.64 26.30 -5.51
CA GLY A 881 4.56 27.28 -6.60
C GLY A 881 3.45 28.31 -6.36
#